data_AF-A0A1Y4L0P8-F1
#
_entry.id   AF-A0A1Y4L0P8-F1
#
_cell.length_a   1.000
_cell.length_b   1.000
_cell.length_c   1.000
_cell.angle_alpha   90.00
_cell.angle_beta   90.00
_cell.angle_gamma   90.00
#
_symmetry.space_group_name_H-M   'P 1'
#
loop_
_entity.id
_entity.type
_entity.pdbx_description
1 polymer ?
#
loop_
_entity_poly.entity_id
_entity_poly.type
_entity_poly.pdbx_seq_one_letter_code
_entity_poly.pdbx_strand_id
1 'polypeptide(L)'
;MYIADLHIHSRYSRATSRDCTPQYLDLWARKKGIHLVGTGDFTHPAWREELKEKLEPSEDGLYVLKKEYRILDENVSDSMIPRFVVTGEISSIYKKNGRVRKVHSLILLPGLEEAELVSRKLETIGNIHSDGRPILGLDCKDLLEILLKLCPDAVYVPAHIWTPHFSLFGAFSGFDTVEECFEDLSPYIHAVETGLSSDPPMNWRVSALDKFQLISNSDAHSPAKLGREANLLDIELSYEGLKTAIQTGKGLYGTIEFFPEEGKYHMDGHRKCNLCLTPLETMQYGGICPVCKRKLTIGVSHRVEELSDRAEGYQRQGAKPFENLVPLPEVIAASIGVSAASVKVQRQYENMIKNLGPEFEILRTMPLEDIRNVSGRLISEGIGRLREGKVERLPGFDGEYGTIRLFSMSEIENPDGQMDFFQLLHVQEEKGNYGTPKKQPMPKKKEETTVKKQAQTEMLNEKQKEAVRCQKRRIAVIAGPGCGKTKTLISHISDLINTRKVKSSQITAVTFTNQAAGELKERLAKLCGGKAKLRSLKVGTFHAICLEFLKSLGREFALLDEEQALCIAQEVLAEEKGKKKGREFLRELSLKKAGVEKEWTKEFLDAYDRYQNKLEEEGLLDYDDLLIKTLEAVREGAMDETWRKHFNYLCVDEFQDMNPVQYELVKLWNEKGRELFVIGDKDQAIYGFRGSNAACFDWLKKEFEDLEVLKLEKNYRSTPEILSAALHVISNNSGEERTLEANEKSGEKVRIVKAKSSMAEAIFIAKEINRLAGGIGMLEAQKVRESGQEKKERGFDEIAVLYRTHRQAQMLEQCLGQEGIPCVVAGREDFLKEESVSGSIHFFDCLEDKENIHAKEMCQKQLFHLEKNELFEEVFARLWERFHEEYRKKKPQKFLKLWMEEMNLTEDPSMQRLFEMAVFYESMPKFLEGLKLGVESDLKRCQGKAYESGAVTLMTLHGAKGLEFPVVFVCGLQKGILPLEHGKFAVDEEEERRLFYVGMTRASEELILTCQGEESAFLLELPEEVIVKEEADKKKKQEDMHQMSLFE
;
A
#
# COMPACT_ATOMS: atom_id res chain seq x y z
N MET A 1 -31.94 -0.11 -32.02
CA MET A 1 -31.66 0.16 -30.60
C MET A 1 -31.21 -1.11 -29.91
N TYR A 2 -30.02 -1.08 -29.33
CA TYR A 2 -29.34 -2.17 -28.64
C TYR A 2 -29.33 -1.92 -27.13
N ILE A 3 -29.30 -3.00 -26.35
CA ILE A 3 -29.16 -2.95 -24.88
C ILE A 3 -27.75 -3.39 -24.54
N ALA A 4 -27.03 -2.59 -23.75
CA ALA A 4 -25.64 -2.85 -23.38
C ALA A 4 -25.43 -2.84 -21.87
N ASP A 5 -24.75 -3.85 -21.33
CA ASP A 5 -24.35 -3.94 -19.92
C ASP A 5 -22.84 -4.17 -19.84
N LEU A 6 -22.10 -3.16 -19.40
CA LEU A 6 -20.66 -3.05 -19.63
C LEU A 6 -19.82 -3.39 -18.38
N HIS A 7 -20.43 -3.35 -17.19
CA HIS A 7 -19.76 -3.58 -15.93
C HIS A 7 -20.17 -4.94 -15.34
N ILE A 8 -19.28 -5.93 -15.51
CA ILE A 8 -19.49 -7.30 -15.04
C ILE A 8 -18.19 -7.85 -14.46
N HIS A 9 -18.30 -8.92 -13.67
CA HIS A 9 -17.16 -9.65 -13.12
C HIS A 9 -17.09 -11.10 -13.61
N SER A 10 -15.87 -11.58 -13.78
CA SER A 10 -15.53 -12.97 -14.07
C SER A 10 -15.46 -13.80 -12.80
N ARG A 11 -15.44 -15.13 -12.95
CA ARG A 11 -15.21 -16.07 -11.84
C ARG A 11 -13.87 -15.89 -11.09
N TYR A 12 -12.94 -15.07 -11.61
CA TYR A 12 -11.65 -14.78 -10.98
C TYR A 12 -11.72 -13.59 -10.02
N SER A 13 -12.82 -12.83 -10.01
CA SER A 13 -13.06 -11.78 -9.01
C SER A 13 -13.60 -12.32 -7.70
N ARG A 14 -13.28 -11.65 -6.59
CA ARG A 14 -13.86 -11.96 -5.27
C ARG A 14 -15.39 -11.90 -5.29
N ALA A 15 -16.02 -12.73 -4.46
CA ALA A 15 -17.47 -12.77 -4.25
C ALA A 15 -18.33 -12.96 -5.52
N THR A 16 -17.74 -13.53 -6.58
CA THR A 16 -18.39 -13.76 -7.88
C THR A 16 -18.74 -15.24 -8.08
N SER A 17 -19.83 -15.52 -8.80
CA SER A 17 -20.25 -16.90 -9.11
C SER A 17 -19.19 -17.62 -9.95
N ARG A 18 -19.02 -18.94 -9.70
CA ARG A 18 -18.21 -19.80 -10.55
C ARG A 18 -18.74 -19.90 -11.98
N ASP A 19 -20.03 -19.62 -12.16
CA ASP A 19 -20.72 -19.63 -13.45
C ASP A 19 -20.53 -18.33 -14.23
N CYS A 20 -19.78 -17.34 -13.71
CA CYS A 20 -19.36 -16.17 -14.51
C CYS A 20 -18.28 -16.56 -15.52
N THR A 21 -18.67 -17.35 -16.52
CA THR A 21 -17.86 -17.74 -17.67
C THR A 21 -18.50 -17.20 -18.96
N PRO A 22 -17.76 -17.10 -20.08
CA PRO A 22 -18.30 -16.51 -21.31
C PRO A 22 -19.54 -17.25 -21.82
N GLN A 23 -19.62 -18.56 -21.58
CA GLN A 23 -20.75 -19.40 -21.98
C GLN A 23 -22.06 -19.06 -21.28
N TYR A 24 -22.02 -18.86 -19.97
CA TYR A 24 -23.22 -18.49 -19.21
C TYR A 24 -23.57 -17.02 -19.41
N LEU A 25 -22.58 -16.14 -19.57
CA LEU A 25 -22.83 -14.74 -19.90
C LEU A 25 -23.57 -14.62 -21.25
N ASP A 26 -23.16 -15.37 -22.28
CA ASP A 26 -23.88 -15.46 -23.56
C ASP A 26 -25.32 -15.95 -23.38
N LEU A 27 -25.51 -17.06 -22.65
CA LEU A 27 -26.83 -17.64 -22.42
C LEU A 27 -27.77 -16.64 -21.72
N TRP A 28 -27.29 -15.99 -20.66
CA TRP A 28 -28.08 -15.02 -19.91
C TRP A 28 -28.32 -13.74 -20.71
N ALA A 29 -27.36 -13.29 -21.51
CA ALA A 29 -27.58 -12.17 -22.42
C ALA A 29 -28.71 -12.46 -23.42
N ARG A 30 -28.76 -13.68 -23.99
CA ARG A 30 -29.89 -14.11 -24.86
C ARG A 30 -31.22 -14.22 -24.10
N LYS A 31 -31.22 -14.76 -22.88
CA LYS A 31 -32.43 -14.80 -22.01
C LYS A 31 -32.96 -13.39 -21.72
N LYS A 32 -32.06 -12.46 -21.44
CA LYS A 32 -32.41 -11.09 -21.08
C LYS A 32 -32.75 -10.22 -22.29
N GLY A 33 -32.13 -10.46 -23.44
CA GLY A 33 -32.19 -9.57 -24.61
C GLY A 33 -31.10 -8.50 -24.60
N ILE A 34 -29.94 -8.79 -24.00
CA ILE A 34 -28.78 -7.90 -23.96
C ILE A 34 -27.91 -8.16 -25.18
N HIS A 35 -27.69 -7.11 -25.98
CA HIS A 35 -27.02 -7.22 -27.27
C HIS A 35 -25.51 -7.05 -27.17
N LEU A 36 -25.05 -6.28 -26.19
CA LEU A 36 -23.63 -5.99 -25.96
C LEU A 36 -23.32 -6.17 -24.46
N VAL A 37 -22.32 -6.98 -24.15
CA VAL A 37 -21.95 -7.34 -22.78
C VAL A 37 -20.46 -7.05 -22.57
N GLY A 38 -20.08 -6.50 -21.44
CA GLY A 38 -18.68 -6.44 -21.04
C GLY A 38 -18.10 -7.85 -20.87
N THR A 39 -16.78 -8.02 -20.98
CA THR A 39 -16.14 -9.30 -20.60
C THR A 39 -15.84 -9.37 -19.11
N GLY A 40 -15.66 -8.22 -18.45
CA GLY A 40 -15.15 -8.12 -17.09
C GLY A 40 -13.68 -8.52 -16.96
N ASP A 41 -13.04 -8.04 -15.89
CA ASP A 41 -11.76 -8.50 -15.35
C ASP A 41 -10.61 -8.77 -16.34
N PHE A 42 -10.48 -7.97 -17.42
CA PHE A 42 -9.44 -8.19 -18.44
C PHE A 42 -8.02 -8.23 -17.86
N THR A 43 -7.79 -7.70 -16.67
CA THR A 43 -6.49 -7.69 -15.99
C THR A 43 -6.00 -9.11 -15.67
N HIS A 44 -6.90 -10.04 -15.33
CA HIS A 44 -6.52 -11.37 -14.86
C HIS A 44 -6.00 -12.25 -16.03
N PRO A 45 -4.77 -12.79 -15.94
CA PRO A 45 -4.14 -13.47 -17.07
C PRO A 45 -4.86 -14.76 -17.47
N ALA A 46 -5.28 -15.59 -16.51
CA ALA A 46 -6.03 -16.81 -16.84
C ALA A 46 -7.40 -16.50 -17.48
N TRP A 47 -8.00 -15.36 -17.16
CA TRP A 47 -9.26 -14.93 -17.77
C TRP A 47 -9.03 -14.49 -19.21
N ARG A 48 -7.99 -13.69 -19.47
CA ARG A 48 -7.62 -13.31 -20.85
C ARG A 48 -7.35 -14.52 -21.74
N GLU A 49 -6.65 -15.53 -21.26
CA GLU A 49 -6.42 -16.75 -22.04
C GLU A 49 -7.74 -17.50 -22.32
N GLU A 50 -8.64 -17.58 -21.34
CA GLU A 50 -9.98 -18.14 -21.54
C GLU A 50 -10.80 -17.34 -22.56
N LEU A 51 -10.72 -16.01 -22.54
CA LEU A 51 -11.37 -15.14 -23.54
C LEU A 51 -10.79 -15.36 -24.94
N LYS A 52 -9.46 -15.44 -25.09
CA LYS A 52 -8.78 -15.74 -26.37
C LYS A 52 -9.17 -17.11 -26.92
N GLU A 53 -9.32 -18.10 -26.04
CA GLU A 53 -9.71 -19.45 -26.42
C GLU A 53 -11.16 -19.49 -26.92
N LYS A 54 -12.09 -18.84 -26.21
CA LYS A 54 -13.53 -19.03 -26.40
C LYS A 54 -14.21 -18.00 -27.29
N LEU A 55 -13.65 -16.80 -27.39
CA LEU A 55 -14.20 -15.73 -28.21
C LEU A 55 -13.53 -15.68 -29.58
N GLU A 56 -14.27 -15.22 -30.58
CA GLU A 56 -13.75 -14.89 -31.90
C GLU A 56 -14.13 -13.45 -32.29
N PRO A 57 -13.27 -12.72 -33.01
CA PRO A 57 -13.61 -11.38 -33.49
C PRO A 57 -14.85 -11.41 -34.38
N SER A 58 -15.72 -10.40 -34.25
CA SER A 58 -16.91 -10.25 -35.09
C SER A 58 -16.89 -8.90 -35.81
N GLU A 59 -17.56 -7.89 -35.28
CA GLU A 59 -17.45 -6.50 -35.72
C GLU A 59 -16.20 -5.81 -35.16
N ASP A 60 -15.88 -4.61 -35.65
CA ASP A 60 -14.69 -3.87 -35.23
C ASP A 60 -14.66 -3.64 -33.70
N GLY A 61 -13.65 -4.22 -33.06
CA GLY A 61 -13.44 -4.21 -31.60
C GLY A 61 -14.46 -4.98 -30.77
N LEU A 62 -15.32 -5.80 -31.39
CA LEU A 62 -16.31 -6.64 -30.71
C LEU A 62 -16.06 -8.13 -30.98
N TYR A 63 -16.50 -8.96 -30.03
CA TYR A 63 -16.28 -10.39 -30.04
C TYR A 63 -17.59 -11.17 -29.91
N VAL A 64 -17.62 -12.40 -30.40
CA VAL A 64 -18.73 -13.33 -30.18
C VAL A 64 -18.22 -14.64 -29.61
N LEU A 65 -19.05 -15.34 -28.85
CA LEU A 65 -18.73 -16.67 -28.36
C LEU A 65 -18.72 -17.67 -29.53
N LYS A 66 -17.62 -18.40 -29.70
CA LYS A 66 -17.51 -19.46 -30.72
C LYS A 66 -18.61 -20.49 -30.56
N LYS A 67 -19.10 -21.01 -31.68
CA LYS A 67 -20.27 -21.87 -31.73
C LYS A 67 -20.11 -23.14 -30.88
N GLU A 68 -18.92 -23.73 -30.80
CA GLU A 68 -18.67 -24.94 -29.99
C GLU A 68 -18.81 -24.73 -28.47
N TYR A 69 -18.71 -23.48 -27.99
CA TYR A 69 -18.83 -23.16 -26.57
C TYR A 69 -20.21 -22.64 -26.17
N ARG A 70 -21.13 -22.45 -27.12
CA ARG A 70 -22.47 -21.96 -26.82
C ARG A 70 -23.31 -23.01 -26.11
N ILE A 71 -23.97 -22.60 -25.03
CA ILE A 71 -24.95 -23.44 -24.34
C ILE A 71 -26.28 -23.37 -25.09
N LEU A 72 -26.73 -24.51 -25.59
CA LEU A 72 -28.04 -24.67 -26.22
C LEU A 72 -29.10 -24.90 -25.12
N ASP A 73 -30.10 -24.02 -25.08
CA ASP A 73 -31.23 -24.08 -24.13
C ASP A 73 -32.52 -24.10 -24.96
N GLU A 74 -33.36 -25.12 -24.77
CA GLU A 74 -34.59 -25.31 -25.55
C GLU A 74 -35.61 -24.19 -25.38
N ASN A 75 -35.46 -23.36 -24.35
CA ASN A 75 -36.36 -22.24 -24.05
C ASN A 75 -35.86 -20.91 -24.61
N VAL A 76 -34.67 -20.85 -25.21
CA VAL A 76 -34.04 -19.59 -25.66
C VAL A 76 -33.69 -19.69 -27.13
N SER A 77 -34.12 -18.70 -27.92
CA SER A 77 -33.75 -18.63 -29.33
C SER A 77 -32.24 -18.45 -29.50
N ASP A 78 -31.65 -19.17 -30.46
CA ASP A 78 -30.26 -18.99 -30.90
C ASP A 78 -30.13 -17.97 -32.06
N SER A 79 -31.23 -17.27 -32.41
CA SER A 79 -31.22 -16.23 -33.45
C SER A 79 -30.47 -14.97 -33.02
N MET A 80 -30.43 -14.70 -31.71
CA MET A 80 -29.73 -13.54 -31.14
C MET A 80 -28.29 -13.93 -30.84
N ILE A 81 -27.34 -13.12 -31.31
CA ILE A 81 -25.91 -13.29 -31.03
C ILE A 81 -25.45 -12.09 -30.18
N PRO A 82 -25.25 -12.25 -28.87
CA PRO A 82 -24.65 -11.21 -28.04
C PRO A 82 -23.22 -10.93 -28.47
N ARG A 83 -22.81 -9.66 -28.41
CA ARG A 83 -21.43 -9.25 -28.61
C ARG A 83 -20.77 -8.97 -27.27
N PHE A 84 -19.49 -9.22 -27.20
CA PHE A 84 -18.63 -8.95 -26.06
C PHE A 84 -17.70 -7.79 -26.40
N VAL A 85 -17.58 -6.84 -25.48
CA VAL A 85 -16.58 -5.77 -25.49
C VAL A 85 -15.63 -5.99 -24.30
N VAL A 86 -14.34 -5.78 -24.50
CA VAL A 86 -13.36 -6.05 -23.46
C VAL A 86 -13.47 -4.98 -22.37
N THR A 87 -13.82 -5.40 -21.15
CA THR A 87 -13.97 -4.50 -19.99
C THR A 87 -13.29 -5.05 -18.75
N GLY A 88 -13.04 -4.18 -17.78
CA GLY A 88 -12.54 -4.58 -16.46
C GLY A 88 -12.57 -3.45 -15.46
N GLU A 89 -12.75 -3.82 -14.20
CA GLU A 89 -12.74 -2.89 -13.08
C GLU A 89 -11.35 -2.89 -12.41
N ILE A 90 -10.82 -1.71 -12.12
CA ILE A 90 -9.60 -1.55 -11.32
C ILE A 90 -9.93 -0.74 -10.07
N SER A 91 -9.47 -1.23 -8.93
CA SER A 91 -9.63 -0.56 -7.64
C SER A 91 -8.34 0.15 -7.25
N SER A 92 -8.40 1.48 -7.14
CA SER A 92 -7.27 2.33 -6.76
C SER A 92 -7.40 2.74 -5.29
N ILE A 93 -6.41 2.37 -4.47
CA ILE A 93 -6.33 2.76 -3.05
C ILE A 93 -5.03 3.54 -2.81
N TYR A 94 -5.14 4.84 -2.55
CA TYR A 94 -3.98 5.73 -2.44
C TYR A 94 -4.28 6.95 -1.57
N LYS A 95 -3.25 7.71 -1.18
CA LYS A 95 -3.42 8.93 -0.38
C LYS A 95 -3.40 10.17 -1.26
N LYS A 96 -4.45 10.98 -1.19
CA LYS A 96 -4.53 12.27 -1.89
C LYS A 96 -5.29 13.29 -1.05
N ASN A 97 -4.82 14.54 -1.05
CA ASN A 97 -5.39 15.63 -0.25
C ASN A 97 -5.51 15.32 1.27
N GLY A 98 -4.62 14.48 1.80
CA GLY A 98 -4.58 14.12 3.22
C GLY A 98 -5.60 13.07 3.66
N ARG A 99 -6.30 12.42 2.71
CA ARG A 99 -7.23 11.32 2.96
C ARG A 99 -6.83 10.09 2.14
N VAL A 100 -7.18 8.90 2.64
CA VAL A 100 -7.12 7.66 1.84
C VAL A 100 -8.32 7.69 0.90
N ARG A 101 -8.03 7.54 -0.40
CA ARG A 101 -8.99 7.52 -1.50
C ARG A 101 -9.13 6.08 -1.97
N LYS A 102 -10.37 5.67 -2.22
CA LYS A 102 -10.72 4.33 -2.72
C LYS A 102 -11.69 4.53 -3.87
N VAL A 103 -11.22 4.35 -5.09
CA VAL A 103 -12.00 4.64 -6.29
C VAL A 103 -11.94 3.45 -7.22
N HIS A 104 -13.10 3.03 -7.69
CA HIS A 104 -13.20 2.01 -8.72
C HIS A 104 -13.35 2.65 -10.10
N SER A 105 -12.72 2.02 -11.08
CA SER A 105 -12.64 2.53 -12.45
C SER A 105 -13.03 1.42 -13.40
N LEU A 106 -14.09 1.63 -14.18
CA LEU A 106 -14.44 0.77 -15.31
C LEU A 106 -13.64 1.21 -16.53
N ILE A 107 -12.91 0.27 -17.13
CA ILE A 107 -12.11 0.50 -18.33
C ILE A 107 -12.66 -0.36 -19.46
N LEU A 108 -12.87 0.25 -20.63
CA LEU A 108 -13.26 -0.43 -21.86
C LEU A 108 -12.12 -0.34 -22.86
N LEU A 109 -11.77 -1.46 -23.48
CA LEU A 109 -10.65 -1.57 -24.42
C LEU A 109 -11.14 -2.04 -25.80
N PRO A 110 -10.49 -1.59 -26.89
CA PRO A 110 -10.88 -1.95 -28.25
C PRO A 110 -10.65 -3.43 -28.57
N GLY A 111 -9.76 -4.10 -27.83
CA GLY A 111 -9.45 -5.50 -28.09
C GLY A 111 -8.69 -6.21 -26.97
N LEU A 112 -8.54 -7.52 -27.15
CA LEU A 112 -7.76 -8.39 -26.25
C LEU A 112 -6.25 -8.12 -26.34
N GLU A 113 -5.77 -7.55 -27.45
CA GLU A 113 -4.36 -7.16 -27.61
C GLU A 113 -4.02 -5.94 -26.75
N GLU A 114 -4.89 -4.93 -26.72
CA GLU A 114 -4.76 -3.76 -25.86
C GLU A 114 -4.93 -4.15 -24.40
N ALA A 115 -5.85 -5.08 -24.10
CA ALA A 115 -5.97 -5.66 -22.77
C ALA A 115 -4.66 -6.31 -22.31
N GLU A 116 -3.99 -7.04 -23.19
CA GLU A 116 -2.67 -7.61 -22.91
C GLU A 116 -1.62 -6.53 -22.64
N LEU A 117 -1.57 -5.49 -23.48
CA LEU A 117 -0.63 -4.37 -23.36
C LEU A 117 -0.81 -3.61 -22.04
N VAL A 118 -2.05 -3.22 -21.72
CA VAL A 118 -2.40 -2.51 -20.49
C VAL A 118 -2.12 -3.40 -19.29
N SER A 119 -2.53 -4.67 -19.32
CA SER A 119 -2.29 -5.61 -18.22
C SER A 119 -0.80 -5.81 -17.96
N ARG A 120 0.04 -5.93 -19.00
CA ARG A 120 1.50 -6.02 -18.83
C ARG A 120 2.07 -4.78 -18.15
N LYS A 121 1.53 -3.59 -18.45
CA LYS A 121 1.96 -2.38 -17.76
C LYS A 121 1.48 -2.36 -16.31
N LEU A 122 0.23 -2.74 -16.05
CA LEU A 122 -0.32 -2.81 -14.70
C LEU A 122 0.35 -3.89 -13.85
N GLU A 123 0.83 -4.98 -14.45
CA GLU A 123 1.65 -6.01 -13.80
C GLU A 123 3.01 -5.46 -13.35
N THR A 124 3.52 -4.42 -14.03
CA THR A 124 4.69 -3.67 -13.51
C THR A 124 4.32 -2.76 -12.35
N ILE A 125 3.04 -2.52 -12.09
CA ILE A 125 2.63 -1.68 -10.98
C ILE A 125 2.31 -2.62 -9.83
N GLY A 126 1.30 -3.47 -9.94
CA GLY A 126 0.91 -4.37 -8.85
C GLY A 126 0.41 -5.74 -9.24
N ASN A 127 -0.05 -6.49 -8.23
CA ASN A 127 -0.50 -7.87 -8.41
C ASN A 127 -1.88 -7.92 -9.10
N ILE A 128 -1.89 -8.43 -10.33
CA ILE A 128 -3.09 -8.65 -11.14
C ILE A 128 -3.48 -10.14 -11.28
N HIS A 129 -2.77 -11.04 -10.59
CA HIS A 129 -2.92 -12.49 -10.69
C HIS A 129 -3.81 -13.09 -9.60
N SER A 130 -3.97 -12.41 -8.47
CA SER A 130 -4.74 -12.93 -7.32
C SER A 130 -6.24 -12.67 -7.41
N ASP A 131 -6.64 -11.64 -8.15
CA ASP A 131 -8.02 -11.16 -8.21
C ASP A 131 -8.34 -10.62 -9.61
N GLY A 132 -9.55 -10.91 -10.10
CA GLY A 132 -10.09 -10.36 -11.34
C GLY A 132 -10.18 -8.84 -11.32
N ARG A 133 -10.48 -8.26 -10.15
CA ARG A 133 -10.42 -6.83 -9.86
C ARG A 133 -9.18 -6.52 -9.04
N PRO A 134 -8.04 -6.18 -9.66
CA PRO A 134 -6.83 -5.88 -8.93
C PRO A 134 -6.99 -4.59 -8.11
N ILE A 135 -6.28 -4.58 -6.98
CA ILE A 135 -6.21 -3.43 -6.09
C ILE A 135 -4.79 -2.88 -6.19
N LEU A 136 -4.68 -1.64 -6.62
CA LEU A 136 -3.40 -1.00 -6.92
C LEU A 136 -3.22 0.24 -6.04
N GLY A 137 -1.99 0.40 -5.51
CA GLY A 137 -1.53 1.62 -4.84
C GLY A 137 -1.35 2.84 -5.76
N LEU A 138 -2.17 2.96 -6.81
CA LEU A 138 -1.99 3.88 -7.93
C LEU A 138 -3.05 4.98 -7.93
N ASP A 139 -2.62 6.25 -8.05
CA ASP A 139 -3.51 7.39 -8.24
C ASP A 139 -4.36 7.22 -9.51
N CYS A 140 -5.64 7.54 -9.46
CA CYS A 140 -6.54 7.46 -10.61
C CYS A 140 -6.07 8.33 -11.79
N LYS A 141 -5.41 9.46 -11.51
CA LYS A 141 -4.78 10.30 -12.53
C LYS A 141 -3.67 9.55 -13.26
N ASP A 142 -2.80 8.87 -12.53
CA ASP A 142 -1.68 8.12 -13.10
C ASP A 142 -2.18 6.92 -13.90
N LEU A 143 -3.24 6.25 -13.40
CA LEU A 143 -3.92 5.18 -14.15
C LEU A 143 -4.46 5.68 -15.49
N LEU A 144 -5.14 6.84 -15.49
CA LEU A 144 -5.64 7.46 -16.71
C LEU A 144 -4.50 7.85 -17.66
N GLU A 145 -3.41 8.43 -17.15
CA GLU A 145 -2.23 8.77 -17.96
C GLU A 145 -1.62 7.53 -18.63
N ILE A 146 -1.51 6.42 -17.89
CA ILE A 146 -1.01 5.14 -18.42
C ILE A 146 -1.91 4.65 -19.56
N LEU A 147 -3.23 4.70 -19.38
CA LEU A 147 -4.19 4.27 -20.39
C LEU A 147 -4.07 5.15 -21.65
N LEU A 148 -4.14 6.47 -21.51
CA LEU A 148 -4.04 7.41 -22.63
C LEU A 148 -2.74 7.25 -23.41
N LYS A 149 -1.65 6.86 -22.74
CA LYS A 149 -0.35 6.63 -23.38
C LYS A 149 -0.26 5.29 -24.13
N LEU A 150 -0.85 4.23 -23.58
CA LEU A 150 -0.73 2.88 -24.15
C LEU A 150 -1.84 2.55 -25.15
N CYS A 151 -3.05 3.01 -24.86
CA CYS A 151 -4.25 2.81 -25.65
C CYS A 151 -5.05 4.12 -25.62
N PRO A 152 -4.75 5.08 -26.52
CA PRO A 152 -5.46 6.36 -26.60
C PRO A 152 -6.97 6.22 -26.82
N ASP A 153 -7.40 5.09 -27.39
CA ASP A 153 -8.80 4.77 -27.65
C ASP A 153 -9.52 4.15 -26.46
N ALA A 154 -8.81 3.82 -25.36
CA ALA A 154 -9.43 3.30 -24.15
C ALA A 154 -10.44 4.29 -23.57
N VAL A 155 -11.57 3.77 -23.07
CA VAL A 155 -12.56 4.57 -22.36
C VAL A 155 -12.41 4.31 -20.87
N TYR A 156 -12.23 5.38 -20.11
CA TYR A 156 -12.18 5.35 -18.66
C TYR A 156 -13.47 5.93 -18.10
N VAL A 157 -14.13 5.19 -17.22
CA VAL A 157 -15.35 5.61 -16.53
C VAL A 157 -15.17 5.40 -15.03
N PRO A 158 -15.27 6.45 -14.19
CA PRO A 158 -15.42 6.28 -12.75
C PRO A 158 -16.67 5.42 -12.47
N ALA A 159 -16.47 4.27 -11.83
CA ALA A 159 -17.52 3.28 -11.60
C ALA A 159 -18.35 3.63 -10.36
N HIS A 160 -19.66 3.27 -10.39
CA HIS A 160 -20.63 3.41 -9.29
C HIS A 160 -20.36 4.59 -8.35
N ILE A 161 -20.35 5.81 -8.91
CA ILE A 161 -19.71 7.01 -8.38
C ILE A 161 -20.18 7.47 -6.99
N TRP A 162 -21.24 6.88 -6.44
CA TRP A 162 -21.81 7.24 -5.14
C TRP A 162 -21.61 6.20 -4.04
N THR A 163 -21.15 4.98 -4.34
CA THR A 163 -21.06 3.93 -3.31
C THR A 163 -20.22 4.43 -2.12
N PRO A 164 -20.69 4.33 -0.87
CA PRO A 164 -20.09 5.10 0.23
C PRO A 164 -18.59 4.88 0.47
N HIS A 165 -18.08 3.70 0.09
CA HIS A 165 -16.74 3.22 0.43
C HIS A 165 -15.75 3.21 -0.74
N PHE A 166 -16.20 2.94 -1.97
CA PHE A 166 -15.34 2.62 -3.11
C PHE A 166 -15.75 3.40 -4.36
N SER A 167 -15.91 4.71 -4.25
CA SER A 167 -16.36 5.51 -5.37
C SER A 167 -15.76 6.91 -5.37
N LEU A 168 -15.93 7.57 -6.51
CA LEU A 168 -15.42 8.92 -6.72
C LEU A 168 -16.03 9.93 -5.75
N PHE A 169 -17.35 9.86 -5.47
CA PHE A 169 -18.07 10.78 -4.58
C PHE A 169 -18.57 10.15 -3.28
N GLY A 170 -18.11 8.93 -2.95
CA GLY A 170 -18.52 8.20 -1.77
C GLY A 170 -18.38 9.00 -0.47
N ALA A 171 -19.33 8.82 0.44
CA ALA A 171 -19.44 9.60 1.68
C ALA A 171 -18.21 9.53 2.61
N PHE A 172 -17.36 8.50 2.48
CA PHE A 172 -16.24 8.27 3.40
C PHE A 172 -14.86 8.51 2.78
N SER A 173 -14.64 8.05 1.55
CA SER A 173 -13.35 8.09 0.86
C SER A 173 -13.37 8.98 -0.39
N GLY A 174 -14.55 9.43 -0.84
CA GLY A 174 -14.76 10.15 -2.10
C GLY A 174 -14.33 11.61 -2.08
N PHE A 175 -14.04 12.12 -3.27
CA PHE A 175 -13.81 13.53 -3.58
C PHE A 175 -15.14 14.31 -3.61
N ASP A 176 -15.04 15.64 -3.66
CA ASP A 176 -16.21 16.49 -3.87
C ASP A 176 -16.38 16.89 -5.34
N THR A 177 -15.30 16.79 -6.15
CA THR A 177 -15.35 17.03 -7.61
C THR A 177 -14.44 16.05 -8.38
N VAL A 178 -14.69 15.90 -9.69
CA VAL A 178 -13.87 15.07 -10.59
C VAL A 178 -12.47 15.66 -10.77
N GLU A 179 -12.37 16.99 -10.77
CA GLU A 179 -11.11 17.73 -10.92
C GLU A 179 -10.15 17.48 -9.75
N GLU A 180 -10.64 17.27 -8.53
CA GLU A 180 -9.77 16.91 -7.40
C GLU A 180 -9.11 15.53 -7.58
N CYS A 181 -9.77 14.63 -8.31
CA CYS A 181 -9.27 13.29 -8.57
C CYS A 181 -8.29 13.28 -9.74
N PHE A 182 -8.70 13.82 -10.90
CA PHE A 182 -7.95 13.72 -12.16
C PHE A 182 -7.12 14.95 -12.52
N GLU A 183 -7.30 16.07 -11.81
CA GLU A 183 -6.55 17.32 -12.04
C GLU A 183 -6.61 17.80 -13.50
N ASP A 184 -5.45 18.00 -14.12
CA ASP A 184 -5.30 18.41 -15.52
C ASP A 184 -5.79 17.37 -16.53
N LEU A 185 -5.97 16.11 -16.13
CA LEU A 185 -6.54 15.05 -16.98
C LEU A 185 -8.07 14.93 -16.87
N SER A 186 -8.71 15.72 -16.02
CA SER A 186 -10.18 15.79 -15.93
C SER A 186 -10.92 15.98 -17.27
N PRO A 187 -10.41 16.69 -18.30
CA PRO A 187 -11.09 16.82 -19.59
C PRO A 187 -11.23 15.52 -20.39
N TYR A 188 -10.49 14.47 -20.03
CA TYR A 188 -10.56 13.13 -20.65
C TYR A 188 -11.62 12.23 -20.00
N ILE A 189 -12.25 12.68 -18.92
CA ILE A 189 -13.40 11.99 -18.32
C ILE A 189 -14.68 12.50 -18.98
N HIS A 190 -15.39 11.60 -19.64
CA HIS A 190 -16.57 11.95 -20.44
C HIS A 190 -17.88 11.33 -19.93
N ALA A 191 -17.79 10.26 -19.15
CA ALA A 191 -18.93 9.56 -18.59
C ALA A 191 -18.66 9.13 -17.15
N VAL A 192 -19.74 8.89 -16.41
CA VAL A 192 -19.73 8.34 -15.06
C VAL A 192 -20.80 7.27 -14.94
N GLU A 193 -20.51 6.21 -14.18
CA GLU A 193 -21.47 5.16 -13.89
C GLU A 193 -22.19 5.45 -12.58
N THR A 194 -23.52 5.51 -12.60
CA THR A 194 -24.37 5.87 -11.46
C THR A 194 -24.37 4.79 -10.37
N GLY A 195 -24.48 3.53 -10.78
CA GLY A 195 -24.56 2.35 -9.92
C GLY A 195 -25.91 2.19 -9.20
N LEU A 196 -26.12 0.98 -8.66
CA LEU A 196 -27.39 0.42 -8.14
C LEU A 196 -28.10 1.17 -6.99
N SER A 197 -27.63 2.34 -6.57
CA SER A 197 -28.21 3.11 -5.46
C SER A 197 -28.46 4.58 -5.81
N SER A 198 -28.26 4.96 -7.08
CA SER A 198 -28.60 6.28 -7.60
C SER A 198 -29.16 6.17 -9.01
N ASP A 199 -30.02 7.11 -9.39
CA ASP A 199 -30.62 7.17 -10.72
C ASP A 199 -30.35 8.54 -11.40
N PRO A 200 -30.72 8.74 -12.68
CA PRO A 200 -30.51 10.00 -13.36
C PRO A 200 -31.19 11.20 -12.67
N PRO A 201 -32.45 11.14 -12.17
CA PRO A 201 -33.05 12.20 -11.37
C PRO A 201 -32.21 12.66 -10.18
N MET A 202 -31.63 11.74 -9.40
CA MET A 202 -30.74 12.08 -8.30
C MET A 202 -29.49 12.82 -8.81
N ASN A 203 -28.88 12.33 -9.89
CA ASN A 203 -27.66 12.90 -10.46
C ASN A 203 -27.87 14.27 -11.13
N TRP A 204 -29.05 14.54 -11.73
CA TRP A 204 -29.37 15.84 -12.33
C TRP A 204 -29.43 16.97 -11.31
N ARG A 205 -29.52 16.65 -10.01
CA ARG A 205 -29.49 17.63 -8.93
C ARG A 205 -28.10 18.21 -8.66
N VAL A 206 -27.05 17.61 -9.25
CA VAL A 206 -25.65 18.00 -9.06
C VAL A 206 -25.13 18.60 -10.38
N SER A 207 -25.10 19.93 -10.50
CA SER A 207 -24.72 20.60 -11.74
C SER A 207 -23.33 20.23 -12.27
N ALA A 208 -22.41 19.88 -11.37
CA ALA A 208 -21.06 19.46 -11.73
C ALA A 208 -21.05 18.21 -12.63
N LEU A 209 -22.10 17.39 -12.58
CA LEU A 209 -22.24 16.20 -13.40
C LEU A 209 -22.80 16.47 -14.80
N ASP A 210 -23.30 17.67 -15.08
CA ASP A 210 -23.99 17.97 -16.33
C ASP A 210 -23.14 17.75 -17.59
N LYS A 211 -21.81 17.87 -17.46
CA LYS A 211 -20.88 17.70 -18.57
C LYS A 211 -20.60 16.24 -18.92
N PHE A 212 -20.95 15.30 -18.05
CA PHE A 212 -20.69 13.87 -18.26
C PHE A 212 -21.94 13.16 -18.80
N GLN A 213 -21.71 12.09 -19.55
CA GLN A 213 -22.76 11.13 -19.87
C GLN A 213 -23.00 10.23 -18.65
N LEU A 214 -24.26 10.09 -18.25
CA LEU A 214 -24.65 9.11 -17.24
C LEU A 214 -24.83 7.76 -17.95
N ILE A 215 -24.09 6.76 -17.50
CA ILE A 215 -24.26 5.37 -17.91
C ILE A 215 -24.64 4.52 -16.70
N SER A 216 -25.32 3.40 -16.97
CA SER A 216 -25.84 2.52 -15.92
C SER A 216 -25.53 1.07 -16.27
N ASN A 217 -24.98 0.31 -15.32
CA ASN A 217 -24.49 -1.05 -15.55
C ASN A 217 -24.71 -1.91 -14.31
N SER A 218 -24.90 -3.21 -14.51
CA SER A 218 -25.45 -4.07 -13.45
C SER A 218 -24.49 -4.44 -12.31
N ASP A 219 -23.19 -4.18 -12.45
CA ASP A 219 -22.13 -4.68 -11.56
C ASP A 219 -22.32 -6.19 -11.27
N ALA A 220 -22.46 -6.97 -12.34
CA ALA A 220 -22.90 -8.36 -12.25
C ALA A 220 -21.81 -9.27 -11.68
N HIS A 221 -22.08 -9.77 -10.46
CA HIS A 221 -21.31 -10.83 -9.80
C HIS A 221 -21.90 -12.24 -10.03
N SER A 222 -22.96 -12.35 -10.83
CA SER A 222 -23.49 -13.62 -11.32
C SER A 222 -24.24 -13.42 -12.65
N PRO A 223 -24.29 -14.42 -13.54
CA PRO A 223 -24.94 -14.27 -14.85
C PRO A 223 -26.43 -13.90 -14.74
N ALA A 224 -27.12 -14.39 -13.71
CA ALA A 224 -28.53 -14.09 -13.45
C ALA A 224 -28.80 -12.61 -13.13
N LYS A 225 -27.78 -11.86 -12.69
CA LYS A 225 -27.86 -10.46 -12.31
C LYS A 225 -27.50 -9.49 -13.44
N LEU A 226 -27.17 -10.00 -14.63
CA LEU A 226 -27.03 -9.19 -15.85
C LEU A 226 -28.31 -8.41 -16.14
N GLY A 227 -28.14 -7.16 -16.59
CA GLY A 227 -29.25 -6.30 -17.01
C GLY A 227 -30.15 -5.81 -15.87
N ARG A 228 -29.69 -5.82 -14.61
CA ARG A 228 -30.36 -5.01 -13.56
C ARG A 228 -30.31 -3.53 -13.89
N GLU A 229 -29.20 -3.12 -14.48
CA GLU A 229 -28.97 -1.81 -15.08
C GLU A 229 -28.34 -2.03 -16.45
N ALA A 230 -28.67 -1.17 -17.41
CA ALA A 230 -28.15 -1.25 -18.76
C ALA A 230 -28.26 0.08 -19.51
N ASN A 231 -27.61 0.17 -20.66
CA ASN A 231 -27.60 1.34 -21.54
C ASN A 231 -28.40 1.05 -22.81
N LEU A 232 -29.18 2.04 -23.27
CA LEU A 232 -29.90 1.99 -24.53
C LEU A 232 -29.10 2.73 -25.60
N LEU A 233 -28.63 1.99 -26.61
CA LEU A 233 -27.73 2.50 -27.63
C LEU A 233 -28.36 2.43 -29.02
N ASP A 234 -28.26 3.50 -29.79
CA ASP A 234 -28.56 3.58 -31.22
C ASP A 234 -27.28 3.95 -31.95
N ILE A 235 -26.45 2.93 -32.15
CA ILE A 235 -25.10 3.03 -32.71
C ILE A 235 -24.92 1.96 -33.79
N GLU A 236 -23.93 2.16 -34.66
CA GLU A 236 -23.33 1.02 -35.35
C GLU A 236 -22.72 0.08 -34.32
N LEU A 237 -22.93 -1.23 -34.49
CA LEU A 237 -22.50 -2.23 -33.53
C LEU A 237 -20.99 -2.48 -33.67
N SER A 238 -20.20 -1.54 -33.17
CA SER A 238 -18.73 -1.51 -33.17
C SER A 238 -18.20 -0.83 -31.91
N TYR A 239 -16.93 -1.06 -31.59
CA TYR A 239 -16.27 -0.39 -30.47
C TYR A 239 -16.23 1.13 -30.66
N GLU A 240 -15.93 1.63 -31.86
CA GLU A 240 -15.90 3.08 -32.14
C GLU A 240 -17.29 3.71 -31.98
N GLY A 241 -18.36 2.99 -32.35
CA GLY A 241 -19.74 3.39 -32.10
C GLY A 241 -20.04 3.52 -30.60
N LEU A 242 -19.64 2.51 -29.81
CA LEU A 242 -19.79 2.50 -28.35
C LEU A 242 -19.00 3.64 -27.69
N LYS A 243 -17.72 3.77 -28.04
CA LYS A 243 -16.82 4.82 -27.56
C LYS A 243 -17.39 6.20 -27.85
N THR A 244 -17.84 6.45 -29.09
CA THR A 244 -18.47 7.72 -29.47
C THR A 244 -19.71 8.01 -28.64
N ALA A 245 -20.55 7.00 -28.38
CA ALA A 245 -21.75 7.16 -27.57
C ALA A 245 -21.44 7.51 -26.11
N ILE A 246 -20.42 6.88 -25.51
CA ILE A 246 -20.01 7.15 -24.13
C ILE A 246 -19.29 8.51 -24.03
N GLN A 247 -18.40 8.83 -24.98
CA GLN A 247 -17.60 10.05 -24.92
C GLN A 247 -18.37 11.32 -25.31
N THR A 248 -19.27 11.23 -26.29
CA THR A 248 -19.97 12.42 -26.85
C THR A 248 -21.46 12.44 -26.55
N GLY A 249 -22.03 11.31 -26.12
CA GLY A 249 -23.46 11.13 -25.94
C GLY A 249 -24.24 10.85 -27.23
N LYS A 250 -23.63 10.92 -28.42
CA LYS A 250 -24.30 10.63 -29.70
C LYS A 250 -24.55 9.13 -29.85
N GLY A 251 -25.81 8.73 -29.97
CA GLY A 251 -26.20 7.33 -30.02
C GLY A 251 -26.47 6.71 -28.65
N LEU A 252 -26.17 7.38 -27.53
CA LEU A 252 -26.68 6.97 -26.22
C LEU A 252 -28.09 7.54 -26.03
N TYR A 253 -29.12 6.71 -26.17
CA TYR A 253 -30.52 7.10 -26.10
C TYR A 253 -30.99 7.32 -24.67
N GLY A 254 -30.59 6.44 -23.75
CA GLY A 254 -31.05 6.46 -22.37
C GLY A 254 -30.50 5.28 -21.57
N THR A 255 -31.01 5.08 -20.35
CA THR A 255 -30.59 4.00 -19.46
C THR A 255 -31.78 3.19 -18.96
N ILE A 256 -31.53 1.93 -18.63
CA ILE A 256 -32.40 1.08 -17.84
C ILE A 256 -31.81 1.10 -16.45
N GLU A 257 -32.62 1.51 -15.47
CA GLU A 257 -32.19 1.73 -14.10
C GLU A 257 -32.82 0.69 -13.17
N PHE A 258 -32.03 0.31 -12.17
CA PHE A 258 -32.54 -0.36 -10.99
C PHE A 258 -33.21 0.69 -10.09
N PHE A 259 -34.29 0.35 -9.38
CA PHE A 259 -34.86 1.30 -8.43
C PHE A 259 -33.81 1.61 -7.36
N PRO A 260 -33.38 2.88 -7.21
CA PRO A 260 -32.27 3.21 -6.33
C PRO A 260 -32.61 2.85 -4.89
N GLU A 261 -33.89 2.87 -4.49
CA GLU A 261 -34.38 2.43 -3.19
C GLU A 261 -34.13 0.95 -2.90
N GLU A 262 -34.05 0.08 -3.91
CA GLU A 262 -33.65 -1.31 -3.68
C GLU A 262 -32.15 -1.44 -3.35
N GLY A 263 -31.35 -0.44 -3.75
CA GLY A 263 -29.94 -0.36 -3.48
C GLY A 263 -29.60 -0.50 -1.99
N LYS A 264 -28.54 -1.26 -1.69
CA LYS A 264 -28.11 -1.59 -0.31
C LYS A 264 -27.80 -0.37 0.58
N TYR A 265 -27.50 0.76 -0.03
CA TYR A 265 -27.03 1.97 0.67
C TYR A 265 -27.80 3.20 0.22
N HIS A 266 -29.05 3.05 -0.22
CA HIS A 266 -29.80 4.19 -0.71
C HIS A 266 -30.07 5.23 0.38
N MET A 267 -30.65 4.78 1.50
CA MET A 267 -30.95 5.63 2.66
C MET A 267 -29.88 5.51 3.74
N ASP A 268 -29.90 6.48 4.65
CA ASP A 268 -29.11 6.39 5.87
C ASP A 268 -29.68 5.33 6.77
N GLY A 269 -28.82 4.65 7.53
CA GLY A 269 -29.36 3.75 8.53
C GLY A 269 -28.36 3.08 9.44
N HIS A 270 -28.94 2.26 10.31
CA HIS A 270 -28.22 1.41 11.22
C HIS A 270 -28.93 0.06 11.31
N ARG A 271 -28.37 -0.92 10.59
CA ARG A 271 -28.93 -2.27 10.41
C ARG A 271 -29.28 -2.95 11.73
N LYS A 272 -28.38 -2.88 12.71
CA LYS A 272 -28.57 -3.54 14.02
C LYS A 272 -29.74 -3.00 14.82
N CYS A 273 -30.13 -1.74 14.56
CA CYS A 273 -31.30 -1.14 15.19
C CYS A 273 -32.53 -1.14 14.28
N ASN A 274 -32.41 -1.76 13.09
CA ASN A 274 -33.43 -1.73 12.04
C ASN A 274 -33.94 -0.31 11.75
N LEU A 275 -33.02 0.66 11.76
CA LEU A 275 -33.34 2.06 11.62
C LEU A 275 -32.93 2.54 10.22
N CYS A 276 -33.91 3.01 9.45
CA CYS A 276 -33.75 3.63 8.15
C CYS A 276 -34.25 5.07 8.25
N LEU A 277 -33.43 6.05 7.86
CA LEU A 277 -33.73 7.47 7.99
C LEU A 277 -33.49 8.18 6.66
N THR A 278 -34.28 9.21 6.41
CA THR A 278 -34.00 10.17 5.34
C THR A 278 -32.80 11.05 5.69
N PRO A 279 -32.12 11.66 4.71
CA PRO A 279 -31.00 12.58 4.96
C PRO A 279 -31.34 13.70 5.95
N LEU A 280 -32.53 14.28 5.83
CA LEU A 280 -33.01 15.34 6.71
C LEU A 280 -33.19 14.88 8.15
N GLU A 281 -33.72 13.67 8.37
CA GLU A 281 -33.87 13.09 9.71
C GLU A 281 -32.50 12.77 10.32
N THR A 282 -31.58 12.21 9.54
CA THR A 282 -30.20 11.94 10.00
C THR A 282 -29.48 13.22 10.43
N MET A 283 -29.65 14.32 9.69
CA MET A 283 -29.10 15.62 10.08
C MET A 283 -29.69 16.13 11.40
N GLN A 284 -30.99 15.90 11.66
CA GLN A 284 -31.61 16.25 12.94
C GLN A 284 -31.01 15.48 14.12
N TYR A 285 -30.59 14.23 13.91
CA TYR A 285 -29.92 13.41 14.92
C TYR A 285 -28.39 13.57 14.92
N GLY A 286 -27.83 14.49 14.12
CA GLY A 286 -26.39 14.75 14.04
C GLY A 286 -25.57 13.57 13.51
N GLY A 287 -26.16 12.72 12.65
CA GLY A 287 -25.49 11.54 12.11
C GLY A 287 -25.33 10.39 13.11
N ILE A 288 -26.03 10.44 14.25
CA ILE A 288 -25.95 9.44 15.32
C ILE A 288 -27.28 8.71 15.45
N CYS A 289 -27.23 7.38 15.57
CA CYS A 289 -28.39 6.54 15.77
C CYS A 289 -29.09 6.88 17.10
N PRO A 290 -30.37 7.28 17.09
CA PRO A 290 -31.12 7.62 18.30
C PRO A 290 -31.25 6.45 19.27
N VAL A 291 -31.24 5.20 18.77
CA VAL A 291 -31.44 3.97 19.55
C VAL A 291 -30.17 3.57 20.30
N CYS A 292 -29.06 3.37 19.61
CA CYS A 292 -27.83 2.83 20.22
C CYS A 292 -26.69 3.85 20.38
N LYS A 293 -26.91 5.12 19.99
CA LYS A 293 -25.93 6.23 20.04
C LYS A 293 -24.63 6.02 19.25
N ARG A 294 -24.61 5.08 18.29
CA ARG A 294 -23.48 4.88 17.34
C ARG A 294 -23.73 5.69 16.06
N LYS A 295 -22.69 6.00 15.28
CA LYS A 295 -22.87 6.69 13.99
C LYS A 295 -23.73 5.88 13.02
N LEU A 296 -24.53 6.60 12.23
CA LEU A 296 -25.31 6.05 11.13
C LEU A 296 -24.40 5.81 9.91
N THR A 297 -24.68 4.77 9.14
CA THR A 297 -24.12 4.62 7.79
C THR A 297 -24.82 5.63 6.89
N ILE A 298 -24.06 6.60 6.38
CA ILE A 298 -24.54 7.59 5.44
C ILE A 298 -24.76 6.93 4.08
N GLY A 299 -25.99 7.03 3.57
CA GLY A 299 -26.42 6.48 2.30
C GLY A 299 -26.11 7.40 1.12
N VAL A 300 -26.38 6.89 -0.07
CA VAL A 300 -26.18 7.58 -1.35
C VAL A 300 -27.10 8.80 -1.45
N SER A 301 -28.37 8.69 -1.03
CA SER A 301 -29.30 9.81 -1.04
C SER A 301 -28.79 11.02 -0.24
N HIS A 302 -28.18 10.78 0.92
CA HIS A 302 -27.60 11.84 1.75
C HIS A 302 -26.39 12.46 1.07
N ARG A 303 -25.51 11.65 0.50
CA ARG A 303 -24.31 12.17 -0.16
C ARG A 303 -24.65 12.97 -1.42
N VAL A 304 -25.67 12.56 -2.17
CA VAL A 304 -26.23 13.34 -3.28
C VAL A 304 -26.83 14.64 -2.75
N GLU A 305 -27.59 14.61 -1.65
CA GLU A 305 -28.15 15.82 -1.03
C GLU A 305 -27.06 16.83 -0.65
N GLU A 306 -25.97 16.37 -0.03
CA GLU A 306 -24.81 17.20 0.34
C GLU A 306 -24.17 17.91 -0.85
N LEU A 307 -24.02 17.22 -1.98
CA LEU A 307 -23.38 17.77 -3.18
C LEU A 307 -24.37 18.45 -4.14
N SER A 308 -25.67 18.30 -3.92
CA SER A 308 -26.70 18.87 -4.79
C SER A 308 -26.77 20.39 -4.67
N ASP A 309 -26.88 21.06 -5.81
CA ASP A 309 -27.08 22.50 -5.92
C ASP A 309 -28.48 22.85 -6.47
N ARG A 310 -29.30 21.82 -6.74
CA ARG A 310 -30.65 21.93 -7.29
C ARG A 310 -31.66 21.13 -6.46
N ALA A 311 -32.89 21.60 -6.48
CA ALA A 311 -34.00 21.00 -5.73
C ALA A 311 -34.35 19.60 -6.23
N GLU A 312 -34.93 18.79 -5.33
CA GLU A 312 -35.51 17.49 -5.68
C GLU A 312 -36.60 17.62 -6.76
N GLY A 313 -36.64 16.67 -7.68
CA GLY A 313 -37.56 16.69 -8.82
C GLY A 313 -37.12 17.61 -9.98
N TYR A 314 -35.93 18.21 -9.92
CA TYR A 314 -35.38 18.97 -11.04
C TYR A 314 -35.16 18.07 -12.26
N GLN A 315 -35.77 18.44 -13.40
CA GLN A 315 -35.55 17.78 -14.68
C GLN A 315 -34.71 18.66 -15.60
N ARG A 316 -33.58 18.14 -16.04
CA ARG A 316 -32.66 18.88 -16.92
C ARG A 316 -33.24 19.01 -18.33
N GLN A 317 -33.06 20.18 -18.94
CA GLN A 317 -33.43 20.40 -20.34
C GLN A 317 -32.55 19.52 -21.25
N GLY A 318 -33.19 18.69 -22.08
CA GLY A 318 -32.48 17.72 -22.93
C GLY A 318 -31.95 16.48 -22.19
N ALA A 319 -32.45 16.20 -20.98
CA ALA A 319 -32.16 14.97 -20.27
C ALA A 319 -32.54 13.75 -21.13
N LYS A 320 -31.67 12.74 -21.14
CA LYS A 320 -31.96 11.47 -21.79
C LYS A 320 -33.01 10.70 -20.99
N PRO A 321 -33.94 9.98 -21.65
CA PRO A 321 -34.90 9.13 -20.98
C PRO A 321 -34.22 8.04 -20.16
N PHE A 322 -34.92 7.56 -19.13
CA PHE A 322 -34.53 6.38 -18.37
C PHE A 322 -35.78 5.55 -18.05
N GLU A 323 -35.60 4.26 -17.81
CA GLU A 323 -36.68 3.32 -17.48
C GLU A 323 -36.32 2.54 -16.22
N ASN A 324 -37.13 2.64 -15.17
CA ASN A 324 -36.92 1.83 -13.95
C ASN A 324 -37.55 0.45 -14.13
N LEU A 325 -36.75 -0.61 -14.03
CA LEU A 325 -37.21 -1.99 -14.18
C LEU A 325 -36.83 -2.84 -12.96
N VAL A 326 -37.61 -3.90 -12.77
CA VAL A 326 -37.34 -4.97 -11.79
C VAL A 326 -37.17 -6.26 -12.58
N PRO A 327 -36.18 -7.12 -12.25
CA PRO A 327 -36.00 -8.42 -12.92
C PRO A 327 -37.29 -9.22 -13.00
N LEU A 328 -37.55 -9.85 -14.16
CA LEU A 328 -38.82 -10.57 -14.39
C LEU A 328 -39.12 -11.65 -13.34
N PRO A 329 -38.14 -12.45 -12.83
CA PRO A 329 -38.42 -13.37 -11.72
C PRO A 329 -38.97 -12.69 -10.47
N GLU A 330 -38.54 -11.47 -10.16
CA GLU A 330 -38.99 -10.69 -9.02
C GLU A 330 -40.41 -10.13 -9.25
N VAL A 331 -40.72 -9.72 -10.49
CA VAL A 331 -42.09 -9.33 -10.89
C VAL A 331 -43.06 -10.51 -10.79
N ILE A 332 -42.66 -11.69 -11.28
CA ILE A 332 -43.46 -12.93 -11.18
C ILE A 332 -43.67 -13.31 -9.71
N ALA A 333 -42.61 -13.24 -8.90
CA ALA A 333 -42.65 -13.50 -7.47
C ALA A 333 -43.64 -12.59 -6.74
N ALA A 334 -43.55 -11.27 -6.98
CA ALA A 334 -44.46 -10.29 -6.41
C ALA A 334 -45.92 -10.49 -6.85
N SER A 335 -46.14 -10.99 -8.07
CA SER A 335 -47.48 -11.25 -8.60
C SER A 335 -48.12 -12.54 -8.08
N ILE A 336 -47.31 -13.54 -7.70
CA ILE A 336 -47.79 -14.85 -7.21
C ILE A 336 -47.76 -14.93 -5.67
N GLY A 337 -47.07 -14.00 -5.00
CA GLY A 337 -46.92 -14.00 -3.54
C GLY A 337 -45.92 -15.05 -3.03
N VAL A 338 -44.88 -15.38 -3.81
CA VAL A 338 -43.84 -16.36 -3.44
C VAL A 338 -42.45 -15.79 -3.72
N SER A 339 -41.40 -16.40 -3.16
CA SER A 339 -40.02 -15.96 -3.41
C SER A 339 -39.58 -16.13 -4.87
N ALA A 340 -38.76 -15.20 -5.39
CA ALA A 340 -38.14 -15.27 -6.72
C ALA A 340 -37.27 -16.52 -6.94
N ALA A 341 -36.74 -17.10 -5.86
CA ALA A 341 -35.97 -18.34 -5.91
C ALA A 341 -36.85 -19.61 -5.98
N SER A 342 -38.18 -19.48 -5.90
CA SER A 342 -39.06 -20.65 -5.89
C SER A 342 -39.09 -21.36 -7.24
N VAL A 343 -39.19 -22.70 -7.21
CA VAL A 343 -39.30 -23.54 -8.42
C VAL A 343 -40.49 -23.12 -9.29
N LYS A 344 -41.59 -22.67 -8.67
CA LYS A 344 -42.78 -22.18 -9.38
C LYS A 344 -42.47 -20.91 -10.19
N VAL A 345 -41.73 -19.96 -9.61
CA VAL A 345 -41.32 -18.73 -10.31
C VAL A 345 -40.34 -19.04 -11.44
N GLN A 346 -39.32 -19.88 -11.18
CA GLN A 346 -38.33 -20.23 -12.19
C GLN A 346 -38.98 -20.96 -13.39
N ARG A 347 -39.91 -21.89 -13.12
CA ARG A 347 -40.67 -22.56 -14.19
C ARG A 347 -41.54 -21.58 -14.99
N GLN A 348 -42.17 -20.62 -14.30
CA GLN A 348 -42.97 -19.60 -14.97
C GLN A 348 -42.10 -18.65 -15.80
N TYR A 349 -40.92 -18.28 -15.30
CA TYR A 349 -39.93 -17.49 -16.00
C TYR A 349 -39.50 -18.20 -17.30
N GLU A 350 -39.08 -19.46 -17.21
CA GLU A 350 -38.71 -20.26 -18.40
C GLU A 350 -39.87 -20.38 -19.41
N ASN A 351 -41.10 -20.57 -18.94
CA ASN A 351 -42.28 -20.62 -19.79
C ASN A 351 -42.55 -19.29 -20.51
N MET A 352 -42.34 -18.16 -19.84
CA MET A 352 -42.48 -16.84 -20.46
C MET A 352 -41.37 -16.61 -21.49
N ILE A 353 -40.11 -16.90 -21.15
CA ILE A 353 -39.00 -16.74 -22.11
C ILE A 353 -39.21 -17.60 -23.36
N LYS A 354 -39.69 -18.84 -23.19
CA LYS A 354 -39.97 -19.76 -24.31
C LYS A 354 -41.05 -19.26 -25.27
N ASN A 355 -42.15 -18.72 -24.75
CA ASN A 355 -43.34 -18.41 -25.55
C ASN A 355 -43.43 -16.93 -25.96
N LEU A 356 -42.84 -16.03 -25.18
CA LEU A 356 -42.91 -14.58 -25.37
C LEU A 356 -41.58 -13.98 -25.83
N GLY A 357 -40.45 -14.67 -25.62
CA GLY A 357 -39.13 -14.17 -26.01
C GLY A 357 -38.34 -13.53 -24.86
N PRO A 358 -37.32 -12.70 -25.16
CA PRO A 358 -36.38 -12.21 -24.15
C PRO A 358 -37.00 -11.32 -23.06
N GLU A 359 -36.38 -11.31 -21.88
CA GLU A 359 -36.89 -10.62 -20.68
C GLU A 359 -37.18 -9.12 -20.90
N PHE A 360 -36.25 -8.39 -21.53
CA PHE A 360 -36.44 -6.96 -21.75
C PHE A 360 -37.59 -6.67 -22.73
N GLU A 361 -37.84 -7.54 -23.70
CA GLU A 361 -38.97 -7.39 -24.62
C GLU A 361 -40.30 -7.56 -23.86
N ILE A 362 -40.38 -8.58 -23.00
CA ILE A 362 -41.52 -8.83 -22.11
C ILE A 362 -41.75 -7.65 -21.18
N LEU A 363 -40.70 -7.15 -20.51
CA LEU A 363 -40.85 -6.09 -19.51
C LEU A 363 -41.16 -4.72 -20.11
N ARG A 364 -40.69 -4.41 -21.33
CA ARG A 364 -40.71 -3.05 -21.87
C ARG A 364 -41.74 -2.84 -22.98
N THR A 365 -41.71 -3.68 -24.01
CA THR A 365 -42.37 -3.38 -25.29
C THR A 365 -43.55 -4.29 -25.61
N MET A 366 -43.56 -5.52 -25.09
CA MET A 366 -44.58 -6.50 -25.44
C MET A 366 -45.98 -6.08 -24.97
N PRO A 367 -47.04 -6.22 -25.80
CA PRO A 367 -48.40 -5.90 -25.39
C PRO A 367 -48.86 -6.71 -24.16
N LEU A 368 -49.53 -6.05 -23.22
CA LEU A 368 -50.00 -6.68 -21.98
C LEU A 368 -50.99 -7.84 -22.23
N GLU A 369 -51.73 -7.80 -23.35
CA GLU A 369 -52.65 -8.86 -23.76
C GLU A 369 -51.93 -10.17 -24.11
N ASP A 370 -50.81 -10.09 -24.84
CA ASP A 370 -50.00 -11.24 -25.20
C ASP A 370 -49.37 -11.88 -23.94
N ILE A 371 -48.86 -11.02 -23.05
CA ILE A 371 -48.33 -11.45 -21.75
C ILE A 371 -49.43 -12.14 -20.92
N ARG A 372 -50.65 -11.59 -20.91
CA ARG A 372 -51.79 -12.14 -20.17
C ARG A 372 -52.18 -13.52 -20.67
N ASN A 373 -52.12 -13.75 -21.98
CA ASN A 373 -52.48 -15.03 -22.60
C ASN A 373 -51.54 -16.16 -22.16
N VAL A 374 -50.26 -15.87 -21.89
CA VAL A 374 -49.26 -16.87 -21.49
C VAL A 374 -49.09 -16.97 -19.96
N SER A 375 -49.14 -15.84 -19.25
CA SER A 375 -48.76 -15.75 -17.84
C SER A 375 -49.91 -15.48 -16.87
N GLY A 376 -51.10 -15.20 -17.39
CA GLY A 376 -52.29 -14.89 -16.58
C GLY A 376 -52.38 -13.40 -16.21
N ARG A 377 -53.48 -13.05 -15.52
CA ARG A 377 -53.87 -11.66 -15.26
C ARG A 377 -52.93 -10.94 -14.30
N LEU A 378 -52.55 -11.57 -13.19
CA LEU A 378 -51.76 -10.90 -12.13
C LEU A 378 -50.35 -10.51 -12.61
N ILE A 379 -49.67 -11.38 -13.37
CA ILE A 379 -48.32 -11.09 -13.90
C ILE A 379 -48.38 -9.99 -14.96
N SER A 380 -49.37 -10.03 -15.86
CA SER A 380 -49.59 -8.97 -16.86
C SER A 380 -49.90 -7.62 -16.19
N GLU A 381 -50.77 -7.60 -15.17
CA GLU A 381 -51.05 -6.40 -14.37
C GLU A 381 -49.80 -5.90 -13.64
N GLY A 382 -49.00 -6.81 -13.06
CA GLY A 382 -47.76 -6.45 -12.37
C GLY A 382 -46.75 -5.77 -13.30
N ILE A 383 -46.61 -6.27 -14.53
CA ILE A 383 -45.78 -5.64 -15.57
C ILE A 383 -46.37 -4.28 -15.99
N GLY A 384 -47.70 -4.18 -16.11
CA GLY A 384 -48.39 -2.91 -16.37
C GLY A 384 -48.10 -1.85 -15.31
N ARG A 385 -48.26 -2.20 -14.02
CA ARG A 385 -47.95 -1.32 -12.88
C ARG A 385 -46.48 -0.88 -12.87
N LEU A 386 -45.57 -1.81 -13.15
CA LEU A 386 -44.13 -1.52 -13.26
C LEU A 386 -43.85 -0.48 -14.35
N ARG A 387 -44.40 -0.67 -15.56
CA ARG A 387 -44.25 0.27 -16.69
C ARG A 387 -44.81 1.66 -16.40
N GLU A 388 -45.87 1.74 -15.59
CA GLU A 388 -46.47 3.00 -15.15
C GLU A 388 -45.76 3.63 -13.93
N GLY A 389 -44.76 2.95 -13.35
CA GLY A 389 -44.06 3.39 -12.14
C GLY A 389 -44.90 3.32 -10.86
N LYS A 390 -46.04 2.61 -10.89
CA LYS A 390 -46.96 2.42 -9.75
C LYS A 390 -46.46 1.31 -8.82
N VAL A 391 -45.42 1.62 -8.05
CA VAL A 391 -44.76 0.67 -7.16
C VAL A 391 -44.60 1.23 -5.75
N GLU A 392 -44.77 0.38 -4.73
CA GLU A 392 -44.45 0.72 -3.34
C GLU A 392 -42.97 0.43 -3.08
N ARG A 393 -42.26 1.40 -2.48
CA ARG A 393 -40.80 1.36 -2.30
C ARG A 393 -40.43 1.32 -0.83
N LEU A 394 -39.75 0.25 -0.42
CA LEU A 394 -39.14 0.14 0.90
C LEU A 394 -37.62 0.26 0.72
N PRO A 395 -37.00 1.37 1.17
CA PRO A 395 -35.61 1.64 0.87
C PRO A 395 -34.64 0.74 1.63
N GLY A 396 -33.57 0.35 0.94
CA GLY A 396 -32.41 -0.33 1.51
C GLY A 396 -31.49 0.65 2.25
N PHE A 397 -30.79 0.12 3.25
CA PHE A 397 -29.88 0.87 4.10
C PHE A 397 -28.82 -0.05 4.70
N ASP A 398 -27.64 0.51 4.99
CA ASP A 398 -26.56 -0.16 5.73
C ASP A 398 -26.24 -1.60 5.28
N GLY A 399 -26.27 -1.85 3.96
CA GLY A 399 -25.95 -3.16 3.37
C GLY A 399 -27.12 -4.07 3.07
N GLU A 400 -28.33 -3.71 3.49
CA GLU A 400 -29.55 -4.46 3.23
C GLU A 400 -30.24 -3.92 1.97
N TYR A 401 -30.60 -4.82 1.05
CA TYR A 401 -31.39 -4.44 -0.12
C TYR A 401 -32.78 -3.99 0.31
N GLY A 402 -33.29 -2.95 -0.35
CA GLY A 402 -34.67 -2.56 -0.26
C GLY A 402 -35.59 -3.57 -0.95
N THR A 403 -36.89 -3.30 -0.92
CA THR A 403 -37.90 -4.12 -1.60
C THR A 403 -38.90 -3.27 -2.36
N ILE A 404 -39.18 -3.65 -3.60
CA ILE A 404 -40.27 -3.09 -4.39
C ILE A 404 -41.46 -4.04 -4.35
N ARG A 405 -42.64 -3.49 -4.06
CA ARG A 405 -43.91 -4.23 -4.06
C ARG A 405 -44.83 -3.68 -5.14
N LEU A 406 -45.35 -4.59 -5.97
CA LEU A 406 -46.29 -4.28 -7.04
C LEU A 406 -47.76 -4.38 -6.60
N PHE A 407 -48.03 -5.16 -5.56
CA PHE A 407 -49.35 -5.44 -5.02
C PHE A 407 -49.33 -5.38 -3.49
N SER A 408 -50.46 -4.97 -2.90
CA SER A 408 -50.70 -5.14 -1.47
C SER A 408 -51.07 -6.59 -1.16
N MET A 409 -50.80 -7.06 0.07
CA MET A 409 -51.13 -8.45 0.47
C MET A 409 -52.62 -8.76 0.33
N SER A 410 -53.49 -7.77 0.56
CA SER A 410 -54.95 -7.88 0.39
C SER A 410 -55.40 -8.05 -1.07
N GLU A 411 -54.65 -7.54 -2.05
CA GLU A 411 -54.97 -7.69 -3.47
C GLU A 411 -54.57 -9.07 -4.03
N ILE A 412 -53.52 -9.69 -3.45
CA ILE A 412 -53.02 -11.01 -3.88
C ILE A 412 -53.97 -12.12 -3.40
N GLU A 413 -54.60 -11.95 -2.23
CA GLU A 413 -55.50 -12.94 -1.62
C GLU A 413 -56.92 -12.95 -2.24
N ASN A 414 -57.30 -11.95 -3.05
CA ASN A 414 -58.66 -11.84 -3.61
C ASN A 414 -58.67 -11.61 -5.15
N PRO A 415 -58.40 -12.65 -5.96
CA PRO A 415 -58.18 -12.52 -7.41
C PRO A 415 -59.44 -12.32 -8.28
N ASP A 416 -60.65 -12.51 -7.73
CA ASP A 416 -61.93 -12.29 -8.43
C ASP A 416 -62.69 -11.14 -7.79
N GLY A 417 -62.67 -9.98 -8.45
CA GLY A 417 -63.28 -8.75 -7.96
C GLY A 417 -64.77 -8.88 -7.68
N GLN A 418 -65.17 -8.66 -6.43
CA GLN A 418 -66.40 -7.94 -6.17
C GLN A 418 -66.06 -6.44 -6.19
N MET A 419 -66.70 -5.72 -7.11
CA MET A 419 -66.74 -4.26 -7.10
C MET A 419 -67.27 -3.83 -5.73
N ASP A 420 -66.43 -3.19 -4.93
CA ASP A 420 -66.86 -2.70 -3.63
C ASP A 420 -67.76 -1.48 -3.85
N PHE A 421 -69.00 -1.61 -3.38
CA PHE A 421 -70.14 -0.72 -3.63
C PHE A 421 -69.96 0.68 -3.01
N PHE A 422 -68.81 0.95 -2.39
CA PHE A 422 -68.46 2.23 -1.77
C PHE A 422 -67.85 3.27 -2.71
N GLN A 423 -67.39 2.90 -3.91
CA GLN A 423 -66.93 3.89 -4.90
C GLN A 423 -68.08 4.68 -5.57
N LEU A 424 -69.34 4.32 -5.31
CA LEU A 424 -70.52 5.03 -5.85
C LEU A 424 -71.05 6.13 -4.92
N LEU A 425 -70.44 6.34 -3.75
CA LEU A 425 -70.78 7.41 -2.83
C LEU A 425 -69.58 8.35 -2.69
N HIS A 426 -69.64 9.48 -3.40
CA HIS A 426 -68.73 10.60 -3.24
C HIS A 426 -68.64 11.03 -1.78
N VAL A 427 -67.60 10.58 -1.07
CA VAL A 427 -67.20 11.14 0.22
C VAL A 427 -65.80 11.71 0.03
N GLN A 428 -65.72 13.03 0.06
CA GLN A 428 -64.47 13.77 0.11
C GLN A 428 -63.81 13.50 1.47
N GLU A 429 -62.61 12.94 1.47
CA GLU A 429 -61.77 12.94 2.67
C GLU A 429 -60.94 14.21 2.74
N GLU A 430 -61.11 14.90 3.86
CA GLU A 430 -60.52 16.19 4.18
C GLU A 430 -59.00 16.08 4.39
N LYS A 431 -58.28 17.06 3.83
CA LYS A 431 -56.84 17.25 4.05
C LYS A 431 -56.56 17.58 5.51
N GLY A 432 -55.84 16.68 6.19
CA GLY A 432 -55.21 16.92 7.48
C GLY A 432 -54.20 18.07 7.39
N ASN A 433 -54.52 19.14 8.11
CA ASN A 433 -53.85 20.42 8.15
C ASN A 433 -52.56 20.33 9.00
N TYR A 434 -51.39 20.10 8.37
CA TYR A 434 -50.10 20.29 9.03
C TYR A 434 -49.72 21.77 9.00
N GLY A 435 -49.73 22.38 10.18
CA GLY A 435 -49.50 23.80 10.40
C GLY A 435 -48.13 24.26 9.89
N THR A 436 -48.16 25.37 9.17
CA THR A 436 -46.99 26.15 8.74
C THR A 436 -46.25 26.71 9.97
N PRO A 437 -44.95 26.43 10.17
CA PRO A 437 -44.15 27.20 11.11
C PRO A 437 -43.82 28.56 10.48
N LYS A 438 -44.22 29.63 11.17
CA LYS A 438 -43.88 31.02 10.83
C LYS A 438 -42.35 31.19 10.77
N LYS A 439 -41.85 31.64 9.62
CA LYS A 439 -40.48 32.15 9.44
C LYS A 439 -40.20 33.28 10.44
N GLN A 440 -39.24 33.06 11.35
CA GLN A 440 -38.52 34.14 12.00
C GLN A 440 -37.17 34.33 11.30
N PRO A 441 -36.74 35.59 11.04
CA PRO A 441 -35.41 35.84 10.51
C PRO A 441 -34.41 35.87 11.66
N MET A 442 -33.40 35.01 11.63
CA MET A 442 -32.24 35.07 12.51
C MET A 442 -30.94 34.88 11.72
N PRO A 443 -29.81 35.38 12.24
CA PRO A 443 -28.91 36.25 11.50
C PRO A 443 -27.85 35.49 10.71
N LYS A 444 -27.48 36.04 9.56
CA LYS A 444 -26.29 35.64 8.79
C LYS A 444 -25.04 35.92 9.63
N LYS A 445 -24.44 34.87 10.20
CA LYS A 445 -23.01 34.86 10.50
C LYS A 445 -22.28 34.23 9.32
N LYS A 446 -21.56 35.07 8.57
CA LYS A 446 -20.47 34.62 7.71
C LYS A 446 -19.36 34.12 8.62
N GLU A 447 -19.19 32.81 8.72
CA GLU A 447 -17.90 32.26 9.10
C GLU A 447 -17.17 31.87 7.81
N GLU A 448 -16.29 32.77 7.39
CA GLU A 448 -15.21 32.45 6.46
C GLU A 448 -14.25 31.51 7.19
N THR A 449 -14.51 30.20 7.14
CA THR A 449 -13.48 29.20 7.41
C THR A 449 -12.58 29.09 6.19
N THR A 450 -11.78 30.13 5.97
CA THR A 450 -10.47 29.94 5.35
C THR A 450 -9.70 28.97 6.23
N VAL A 451 -9.76 27.67 5.91
CA VAL A 451 -8.78 26.69 6.36
C VAL A 451 -7.47 27.06 5.65
N LYS A 452 -6.80 28.08 6.19
CA LYS A 452 -5.38 28.26 5.97
C LYS A 452 -4.73 27.00 6.52
N LYS A 453 -4.32 26.12 5.61
CA LYS A 453 -3.20 25.20 5.84
C LYS A 453 -2.00 26.08 6.21
N GLN A 454 -1.91 26.48 7.46
CA GLN A 454 -0.65 26.90 8.03
C GLN A 454 0.19 25.64 8.02
N ALA A 455 1.07 25.51 7.03
CA ALA A 455 2.32 24.80 7.26
C ALA A 455 2.91 25.45 8.51
N GLN A 456 2.73 24.80 9.67
CA GLN A 456 3.44 25.20 10.87
C GLN A 456 4.91 25.17 10.48
N THR A 457 5.51 26.35 10.39
CA THR A 457 6.94 26.50 10.31
C THR A 457 7.43 26.00 11.66
N GLU A 458 7.80 24.71 11.71
CA GLU A 458 7.95 23.97 12.95
C GLU A 458 9.09 24.56 13.81
N MET A 459 8.73 25.38 14.79
CA MET A 459 9.69 25.98 15.71
C MET A 459 10.41 24.89 16.54
N LEU A 460 11.71 25.07 16.74
CA LEU A 460 12.48 24.31 17.74
C LEU A 460 11.92 24.62 19.14
N ASN A 461 11.92 23.62 20.04
CA ASN A 461 11.64 23.88 21.46
C ASN A 461 12.82 24.58 22.15
N GLU A 462 12.65 25.04 23.38
CA GLU A 462 13.69 25.78 24.10
C GLU A 462 14.97 24.98 24.31
N LYS A 463 14.89 23.68 24.63
CA LYS A 463 16.05 22.79 24.79
C LYS A 463 16.80 22.54 23.48
N GLN A 464 16.08 22.40 22.37
CA GLN A 464 16.66 22.30 21.03
C GLN A 464 17.31 23.63 20.61
N LYS A 465 16.70 24.78 20.92
CA LYS A 465 17.32 26.10 20.70
C LYS A 465 18.59 26.28 21.53
N GLU A 466 18.56 25.84 22.78
CA GLU A 466 19.73 25.83 23.68
C GLU A 466 20.87 25.00 23.07
N ALA A 467 20.58 23.79 22.59
CA ALA A 467 21.55 22.95 21.90
C ALA A 467 22.11 23.58 20.62
N VAL A 468 21.25 24.13 19.77
CA VAL A 468 21.65 24.77 18.49
C VAL A 468 22.52 25.99 18.72
N ARG A 469 22.21 26.81 19.74
CA ARG A 469 22.89 28.08 20.03
C ARG A 469 24.09 27.93 20.96
N CYS A 470 24.34 26.74 21.49
CA CYS A 470 25.48 26.48 22.36
C CYS A 470 26.78 26.77 21.61
N GLN A 471 27.69 27.53 22.23
CA GLN A 471 28.98 27.94 21.67
C GLN A 471 30.16 27.36 22.44
N LYS A 472 29.92 26.23 23.14
CA LYS A 472 30.97 25.48 23.82
C LYS A 472 31.80 24.72 22.79
N ARG A 473 33.07 24.46 23.12
CA ARG A 473 33.97 23.73 22.21
C ARG A 473 33.49 22.30 21.96
N ARG A 474 32.95 21.64 22.99
CA ARG A 474 32.50 20.25 22.93
C ARG A 474 31.07 20.19 23.46
N ILE A 475 30.17 19.69 22.63
CA ILE A 475 28.73 19.65 22.89
C ILE A 475 28.26 18.23 22.65
N ALA A 476 27.68 17.60 23.67
CA ALA A 476 27.00 16.32 23.56
C ALA A 476 25.50 16.50 23.79
N VAL A 477 24.70 16.16 22.78
CA VAL A 477 23.24 16.20 22.86
C VAL A 477 22.72 14.77 23.00
N ILE A 478 22.20 14.44 24.19
CA ILE A 478 21.52 13.17 24.45
C ILE A 478 20.06 13.35 24.08
N ALA A 479 19.61 12.64 23.06
CA ALA A 479 18.29 12.82 22.50
C ALA A 479 17.63 11.49 22.19
N GLY A 480 16.62 11.14 22.99
CA GLY A 480 15.84 9.91 22.83
C GLY A 480 15.15 9.79 21.46
N PRO A 481 14.52 8.65 21.16
CA PRO A 481 13.73 8.49 19.94
C PRO A 481 12.63 9.56 19.88
N GLY A 482 12.36 10.06 18.68
CA GLY A 482 11.33 11.08 18.46
C GLY A 482 11.63 12.47 19.05
N CYS A 483 12.81 12.72 19.64
CA CYS A 483 13.17 14.01 20.23
C CYS A 483 13.66 15.07 19.21
N GLY A 484 13.71 14.71 17.93
CA GLY A 484 14.19 15.59 16.86
C GLY A 484 15.70 15.67 16.75
N LYS A 485 16.44 14.55 16.85
CA LYS A 485 17.92 14.50 16.72
C LYS A 485 18.38 15.14 15.41
N THR A 486 17.92 14.59 14.28
CA THR A 486 18.24 15.04 12.93
C THR A 486 17.85 16.51 12.72
N LYS A 487 16.70 16.93 13.25
CA LYS A 487 16.25 18.33 13.18
C LYS A 487 17.18 19.27 13.94
N THR A 488 17.63 18.88 15.13
CA THR A 488 18.56 19.64 15.96
C THR A 488 19.93 19.75 15.27
N LEU A 489 20.46 18.65 14.75
CA LEU A 489 21.71 18.60 14.00
C LEU A 489 21.69 19.50 12.75
N ILE A 490 20.65 19.39 11.94
CA ILE A 490 20.45 20.21 10.74
C ILE A 490 20.34 21.70 11.12
N SER A 491 19.59 22.01 12.17
CA SER A 491 19.41 23.39 12.64
C SER A 491 20.72 23.98 13.16
N HIS A 492 21.54 23.18 13.83
CA HIS A 492 22.87 23.57 14.29
C HIS A 492 23.82 23.87 13.12
N ILE A 493 23.88 22.99 12.12
CA ILE A 493 24.67 23.24 10.89
C ILE A 493 24.17 24.48 10.15
N SER A 494 22.85 24.68 10.08
CA SER A 494 22.25 25.88 9.50
C SER A 494 22.64 27.15 10.27
N ASP A 495 22.65 27.10 11.61
CA ASP A 495 23.08 28.23 12.45
C ASP A 495 24.57 28.55 12.26
N LEU A 496 25.43 27.54 12.16
CA LEU A 496 26.84 27.69 11.82
C LEU A 496 27.03 28.50 10.53
N ILE A 497 26.28 28.15 9.48
CA ILE A 497 26.41 28.79 8.15
C ILE A 497 25.75 30.16 8.12
N ASN A 498 24.49 30.25 8.56
CA ASN A 498 23.65 31.42 8.32
C ASN A 498 23.83 32.50 9.40
N THR A 499 23.95 32.10 10.67
CA THR A 499 24.07 33.02 11.82
C THR A 499 25.54 33.29 12.12
N ARG A 500 26.33 32.23 12.32
CA ARG A 500 27.74 32.32 12.74
C ARG A 500 28.71 32.57 11.56
N LYS A 501 28.20 32.57 10.33
CA LYS A 501 28.96 32.84 9.09
C LYS A 501 30.18 31.94 8.90
N VAL A 502 30.10 30.70 9.37
CA VAL A 502 31.11 29.66 9.14
C VAL A 502 31.09 29.25 7.67
N LYS A 503 32.27 29.12 7.06
CA LYS A 503 32.38 28.63 5.68
C LYS A 503 32.01 27.16 5.63
N SER A 504 31.19 26.75 4.68
CA SER A 504 30.75 25.35 4.55
C SER A 504 31.92 24.38 4.34
N SER A 505 33.03 24.82 3.74
CA SER A 505 34.28 24.06 3.62
C SER A 505 34.99 23.76 4.95
N GLN A 506 34.48 24.28 6.06
CA GLN A 506 35.04 24.08 7.41
C GLN A 506 34.17 23.17 8.29
N ILE A 507 33.08 22.65 7.73
CA ILE A 507 32.09 21.85 8.45
C ILE A 507 32.09 20.45 7.85
N THR A 508 32.16 19.44 8.73
CA THR A 508 31.99 18.04 8.37
C THR A 508 30.86 17.46 9.21
N ALA A 509 29.90 16.79 8.57
CA ALA A 509 28.86 16.02 9.24
C ALA A 509 29.03 14.53 8.93
N VAL A 510 29.16 13.72 9.98
CA VAL A 510 29.34 12.27 9.91
C VAL A 510 28.04 11.59 10.31
N THR A 511 27.57 10.66 9.48
CA THR A 511 26.38 9.83 9.74
C THR A 511 26.74 8.35 9.70
N PHE A 512 25.88 7.50 10.27
CA PHE A 512 26.11 6.05 10.26
C PHE A 512 25.77 5.41 8.90
N THR A 513 24.72 5.88 8.22
CA THR A 513 24.23 5.33 6.95
C THR A 513 24.34 6.32 5.79
N ASN A 514 24.38 5.79 4.56
CA ASN A 514 24.39 6.61 3.34
C ASN A 514 23.05 7.30 3.11
N GLN A 515 21.93 6.63 3.44
CA GLN A 515 20.60 7.23 3.40
C GLN A 515 20.50 8.46 4.32
N ALA A 516 21.00 8.36 5.57
CA ALA A 516 21.01 9.48 6.51
C ALA A 516 21.88 10.65 5.99
N ALA A 517 23.04 10.35 5.40
CA ALA A 517 23.89 11.37 4.77
C ALA A 517 23.17 12.09 3.61
N GLY A 518 22.48 11.33 2.75
CA GLY A 518 21.70 11.85 1.63
C GLY A 518 20.55 12.74 2.09
N GLU A 519 19.76 12.27 3.06
CA GLU A 519 18.66 13.02 3.64
C GLU A 519 19.13 14.31 4.33
N LEU A 520 20.22 14.24 5.08
CA LEU A 520 20.81 15.41 5.74
C LEU A 520 21.26 16.46 4.71
N LYS A 521 21.89 16.05 3.60
CA LYS A 521 22.26 16.95 2.49
C LYS A 521 21.03 17.63 1.88
N GLU A 522 19.96 16.87 1.61
CA GLU A 522 18.74 17.41 0.99
C GLU A 522 18.01 18.40 1.90
N ARG A 523 17.83 18.04 3.17
CA ARG A 523 17.17 18.91 4.16
C ARG A 523 17.97 20.20 4.40
N LEU A 524 19.30 20.11 4.48
CA LEU A 524 20.17 21.30 4.55
C LEU A 524 20.05 22.18 3.31
N ALA A 525 19.97 21.59 2.11
CA ALA A 525 19.83 22.35 0.86
C ALA A 525 18.54 23.17 0.82
N LYS A 526 17.44 22.63 1.36
CA LYS A 526 16.16 23.35 1.51
C LYS A 526 16.29 24.52 2.48
N LEU A 527 16.92 24.33 3.64
CA LEU A 527 17.03 25.37 4.67
C LEU A 527 18.05 26.47 4.36
N CYS A 528 19.15 26.14 3.66
CA CYS A 528 20.22 27.09 3.37
C CYS A 528 20.05 27.86 2.04
N GLY A 529 18.93 27.64 1.33
CA GLY A 529 18.61 28.36 0.09
C GLY A 529 19.35 27.87 -1.16
N GLY A 530 19.57 26.55 -1.27
CA GLY A 530 20.03 25.91 -2.51
C GLY A 530 21.39 25.18 -2.42
N LYS A 531 21.59 24.18 -3.29
CA LYS A 531 22.77 23.27 -3.31
C LYS A 531 24.10 24.01 -3.51
N ALA A 532 24.12 25.18 -4.12
CA ALA A 532 25.35 25.93 -4.43
C ALA A 532 26.13 26.36 -3.18
N LYS A 533 25.46 26.76 -2.09
CA LYS A 533 26.11 27.18 -0.83
C LYS A 533 26.71 26.01 -0.03
N LEU A 534 26.24 24.79 -0.32
CA LEU A 534 26.62 23.56 0.39
C LEU A 534 27.62 22.70 -0.39
N ARG A 535 28.07 23.14 -1.57
CA ARG A 535 28.94 22.32 -2.44
C ARG A 535 30.25 21.89 -1.78
N SER A 536 30.77 22.69 -0.85
CA SER A 536 31.98 22.40 -0.08
C SER A 536 31.73 21.82 1.30
N LEU A 537 30.47 21.63 1.72
CA LEU A 537 30.14 20.96 2.98
C LEU A 537 30.43 19.46 2.83
N LYS A 538 31.24 18.90 3.73
CA LYS A 538 31.52 17.47 3.71
C LYS A 538 30.45 16.74 4.55
N VAL A 539 29.69 15.86 3.90
CA VAL A 539 28.69 15.01 4.56
C VAL A 539 28.81 13.60 4.01
N GLY A 540 28.99 12.62 4.88
CA GLY A 540 29.13 11.21 4.52
C GLY A 540 29.28 10.30 5.73
N THR A 541 29.46 9.00 5.48
CA THR A 541 29.79 8.01 6.51
C THR A 541 31.27 8.05 6.87
N PHE A 542 31.65 7.44 8.00
CA PHE A 542 33.06 7.26 8.37
C PHE A 542 33.88 6.64 7.24
N HIS A 543 33.39 5.54 6.67
CA HIS A 543 34.06 4.84 5.56
C HIS A 543 34.21 5.73 4.32
N ALA A 544 33.17 6.47 3.93
CA ALA A 544 33.24 7.36 2.76
C ALA A 544 34.27 8.50 2.96
N ILE A 545 34.33 9.08 4.15
CA ILE A 545 35.28 10.15 4.48
C ILE A 545 36.72 9.61 4.54
N CYS A 546 36.93 8.45 5.16
CA CYS A 546 38.23 7.78 5.22
C CYS A 546 38.73 7.36 3.84
N LEU A 547 37.84 6.80 3.01
CA LEU A 547 38.14 6.44 1.61
C LEU A 547 38.59 7.65 0.79
N GLU A 548 37.86 8.76 0.88
CA GLU A 548 38.24 10.01 0.20
C GLU A 548 39.58 10.55 0.70
N PHE A 549 39.84 10.46 2.02
CA PHE A 549 41.10 10.87 2.63
C PHE A 549 42.27 10.03 2.11
N LEU A 550 42.19 8.70 2.18
CA LEU A 550 43.25 7.81 1.73
C LEU A 550 43.53 7.97 0.22
N LYS A 551 42.49 8.11 -0.61
CA LYS A 551 42.65 8.39 -2.04
C LYS A 551 43.34 9.75 -2.29
N SER A 552 43.05 10.76 -1.47
CA SER A 552 43.70 12.08 -1.60
C SER A 552 45.20 12.06 -1.29
N LEU A 553 45.68 11.04 -0.56
CA LEU A 553 47.11 10.80 -0.32
C LEU A 553 47.80 10.08 -1.49
N GLY A 554 47.07 9.76 -2.57
CA GLY A 554 47.60 9.04 -3.74
C GLY A 554 47.82 7.55 -3.49
N ARG A 555 47.13 6.96 -2.50
CA ARG A 555 47.20 5.51 -2.26
C ARG A 555 46.32 4.76 -3.27
N GLU A 556 46.91 3.78 -3.95
CA GLU A 556 46.21 2.82 -4.81
C GLU A 556 45.94 1.55 -4.00
N PHE A 557 44.67 1.15 -3.92
CA PHE A 557 44.23 -0.08 -3.26
C PHE A 557 42.86 -0.51 -3.79
N ALA A 558 42.56 -1.80 -3.73
CA ALA A 558 41.22 -2.34 -3.97
C ALA A 558 40.51 -2.65 -2.65
N LEU A 559 39.19 -2.39 -2.59
CA LEU A 559 38.38 -2.67 -1.41
C LEU A 559 37.76 -4.06 -1.49
N LEU A 560 37.97 -4.88 -0.46
CA LEU A 560 37.41 -6.22 -0.38
C LEU A 560 35.93 -6.20 0.04
N ASP A 561 35.13 -7.06 -0.59
CA ASP A 561 33.81 -7.43 -0.07
C ASP A 561 33.88 -8.56 0.98
N GLU A 562 32.73 -8.87 1.58
CA GLU A 562 32.63 -9.86 2.67
C GLU A 562 33.02 -11.29 2.23
N GLU A 563 32.74 -11.66 0.98
CA GLU A 563 33.01 -13.01 0.47
C GLU A 563 34.47 -13.15 0.04
N GLN A 564 35.04 -12.08 -0.52
CA GLN A 564 36.47 -11.95 -0.79
C GLN A 564 37.29 -12.05 0.50
N ALA A 565 36.89 -11.30 1.53
CA ALA A 565 37.49 -11.40 2.86
C ALA A 565 37.38 -12.83 3.43
N LEU A 566 36.28 -13.54 3.16
CA LEU A 566 36.06 -14.92 3.62
C LEU A 566 36.98 -15.91 2.92
N CYS A 567 37.19 -15.78 1.60
CA CYS A 567 38.15 -16.60 0.86
C CYS A 567 39.55 -16.46 1.44
N ILE A 568 40.04 -15.22 1.61
CA ILE A 568 41.37 -14.94 2.19
C ILE A 568 41.45 -15.49 3.62
N ALA A 569 40.41 -15.29 4.43
CA ALA A 569 40.35 -15.85 5.77
C ALA A 569 40.44 -17.38 5.78
N GLN A 570 39.76 -18.07 4.85
CA GLN A 570 39.83 -19.53 4.75
C GLN A 570 41.23 -20.01 4.33
N GLU A 571 41.90 -19.30 3.44
CA GLU A 571 43.26 -19.63 3.00
C GLU A 571 44.26 -19.48 4.15
N VAL A 572 44.19 -18.39 4.91
CA VAL A 572 45.04 -18.15 6.08
C VAL A 572 44.81 -19.17 7.20
N LEU A 573 43.57 -19.65 7.34
CA LEU A 573 43.21 -20.69 8.32
C LEU A 573 43.56 -22.11 7.84
N ALA A 574 43.66 -22.35 6.53
CA ALA A 574 44.02 -23.66 5.98
C ALA A 574 45.46 -24.08 6.37
N GLU A 575 46.32 -23.10 6.64
CA GLU A 575 47.68 -23.31 7.15
C GLU A 575 47.70 -23.69 8.65
N GLU A 576 46.58 -23.54 9.36
CA GLU A 576 46.43 -23.93 10.76
C GLU A 576 45.78 -25.31 10.92
N LYS A 577 46.22 -26.07 11.94
CA LYS A 577 45.55 -27.31 12.36
C LYS A 577 44.22 -27.08 13.10
N GLY A 578 43.68 -25.86 13.06
CA GLY A 578 42.51 -25.41 13.82
C GLY A 578 41.17 -25.80 13.18
N LYS A 579 40.13 -25.96 14.02
CA LYS A 579 38.74 -26.26 13.60
C LYS A 579 37.87 -25.01 13.35
N LYS A 580 38.44 -23.80 13.42
CA LYS A 580 37.67 -22.56 13.38
C LYS A 580 37.18 -22.25 11.97
N LYS A 581 35.92 -21.83 11.83
CA LYS A 581 35.34 -21.51 10.51
C LYS A 581 35.72 -20.10 10.09
N GLY A 582 35.97 -19.86 8.80
CA GLY A 582 36.36 -18.54 8.28
C GLY A 582 35.46 -17.39 8.69
N ARG A 583 34.12 -17.56 8.70
CA ARG A 583 33.18 -16.52 9.14
C ARG A 583 33.28 -16.19 10.63
N GLU A 584 33.62 -17.18 11.46
CA GLU A 584 33.82 -16.96 12.89
C GLU A 584 35.11 -16.16 13.13
N PHE A 585 36.16 -16.46 12.36
CA PHE A 585 37.39 -15.67 12.36
C PHE A 585 37.16 -14.24 11.88
N LEU A 586 36.46 -14.01 10.77
CA LEU A 586 36.16 -12.66 10.28
C LEU A 586 35.39 -11.82 11.30
N ARG A 587 34.43 -12.40 12.02
CA ARG A 587 33.71 -11.68 13.08
C ARG A 587 34.64 -11.21 14.18
N GLU A 588 35.56 -12.08 14.62
CA GLU A 588 36.57 -11.71 15.61
C GLU A 588 37.61 -10.73 15.08
N LEU A 589 38.00 -10.88 13.82
CA LEU A 589 38.90 -9.97 13.11
C LEU A 589 38.30 -8.57 13.07
N SER A 590 37.04 -8.42 12.70
CA SER A 590 36.34 -7.13 12.69
C SER A 590 36.25 -6.53 14.10
N LEU A 591 35.95 -7.32 15.14
CA LEU A 591 35.97 -6.84 16.53
C LEU A 591 37.37 -6.37 16.98
N LYS A 592 38.43 -7.10 16.59
CA LYS A 592 39.82 -6.71 16.85
C LYS A 592 40.15 -5.39 16.16
N LYS A 593 39.79 -5.27 14.87
CA LYS A 593 40.02 -4.08 14.06
C LYS A 593 39.21 -2.87 14.52
N ALA A 594 38.01 -3.09 15.04
CA ALA A 594 37.18 -2.07 15.67
C ALA A 594 37.79 -1.53 16.99
N GLY A 595 38.85 -2.17 17.52
CA GLY A 595 39.55 -1.77 18.73
C GLY A 595 38.92 -2.29 20.02
N VAL A 596 38.12 -3.37 19.95
CA VAL A 596 37.50 -3.97 21.13
C VAL A 596 38.56 -4.60 22.03
N GLU A 597 38.59 -4.16 23.29
CA GLU A 597 39.47 -4.73 24.33
C GLU A 597 38.96 -6.11 24.76
N LYS A 598 39.68 -7.15 24.36
CA LYS A 598 39.41 -8.55 24.69
C LYS A 598 40.73 -9.31 24.76
N GLU A 599 40.79 -10.35 25.58
CA GLU A 599 41.89 -11.31 25.52
C GLU A 599 41.79 -12.14 24.23
N TRP A 600 42.74 -11.91 23.33
CA TRP A 600 42.85 -12.63 22.06
C TRP A 600 43.77 -13.83 22.23
N THR A 601 43.37 -14.99 21.70
CA THR A 601 44.23 -16.17 21.76
C THR A 601 45.45 -15.99 20.86
N LYS A 602 46.56 -16.67 21.19
CA LYS A 602 47.77 -16.59 20.38
C LYS A 602 47.53 -17.06 18.95
N GLU A 603 46.75 -18.12 18.78
CA GLU A 603 46.36 -18.66 17.48
C GLU A 603 45.62 -17.61 16.64
N PHE A 604 44.70 -16.86 17.26
CA PHE A 604 44.00 -15.78 16.56
C PHE A 604 44.93 -14.65 16.14
N LEU A 605 45.89 -14.26 17.00
CA LEU A 605 46.85 -13.20 16.68
C LEU A 605 47.78 -13.62 15.52
N ASP A 606 48.29 -14.85 15.55
CA ASP A 606 49.13 -15.38 14.47
C ASP A 606 48.35 -15.43 13.14
N ALA A 607 47.07 -15.82 13.16
CA ALA A 607 46.19 -15.79 11.98
C ALA A 607 45.84 -14.36 11.52
N TYR A 608 45.62 -13.44 12.46
CA TYR A 608 45.38 -12.02 12.17
C TYR A 608 46.57 -11.39 11.45
N ASP A 609 47.80 -11.63 11.93
CA ASP A 609 49.02 -11.09 11.33
C ASP A 609 49.22 -11.63 9.91
N ARG A 610 48.99 -12.94 9.67
CA ARG A 610 49.05 -13.52 8.33
C ARG A 610 48.00 -12.94 7.39
N TYR A 611 46.77 -12.74 7.89
CA TYR A 611 45.71 -12.11 7.12
C TYR A 611 46.08 -10.67 6.71
N GLN A 612 46.57 -9.87 7.66
CA GLN A 612 47.01 -8.49 7.39
C GLN A 612 48.19 -8.41 6.42
N ASN A 613 49.21 -9.27 6.58
CA ASN A 613 50.35 -9.32 5.67
C ASN A 613 49.91 -9.65 4.24
N LYS A 614 48.97 -10.60 4.09
CA LYS A 614 48.44 -10.96 2.77
C LYS A 614 47.68 -9.81 2.11
N LEU A 615 46.86 -9.07 2.88
CA LEU A 615 46.21 -7.88 2.35
C LEU A 615 47.22 -6.83 1.88
N GLU A 616 48.29 -6.62 2.64
CA GLU A 616 49.34 -5.64 2.31
C GLU A 616 50.15 -6.05 1.08
N GLU A 617 50.54 -7.33 0.96
CA GLU A 617 51.27 -7.87 -0.20
C GLU A 617 50.49 -7.74 -1.51
N GLU A 618 49.16 -7.88 -1.46
CA GLU A 618 48.27 -7.83 -2.63
C GLU A 618 47.69 -6.41 -2.89
N GLY A 619 48.00 -5.41 -2.05
CA GLY A 619 47.48 -4.05 -2.19
C GLY A 619 45.97 -3.93 -1.94
N LEU A 620 45.46 -4.76 -1.03
CA LEU A 620 44.04 -4.88 -0.69
C LEU A 620 43.75 -4.22 0.66
N LEU A 621 42.55 -3.67 0.83
CA LEU A 621 42.03 -3.22 2.13
C LEU A 621 40.62 -3.77 2.32
N ASP A 622 40.27 -4.18 3.53
CA ASP A 622 38.86 -4.37 3.88
C ASP A 622 38.21 -3.09 4.44
N TYR A 623 36.93 -3.16 4.77
CA TYR A 623 36.16 -2.01 5.28
C TYR A 623 36.73 -1.44 6.58
N ASP A 624 37.16 -2.32 7.50
CA ASP A 624 37.69 -1.90 8.79
C ASP A 624 39.09 -1.28 8.62
N ASP A 625 39.87 -1.75 7.63
CA ASP A 625 41.19 -1.19 7.29
C ASP A 625 41.11 0.26 6.82
N LEU A 626 40.01 0.69 6.17
CA LEU A 626 39.83 2.10 5.82
C LEU A 626 39.92 3.00 7.05
N LEU A 627 39.36 2.56 8.18
CA LEU A 627 39.35 3.31 9.43
C LEU A 627 40.74 3.25 10.09
N ILE A 628 41.34 2.07 10.18
CA ILE A 628 42.66 1.85 10.80
C ILE A 628 43.75 2.60 10.05
N LYS A 629 43.86 2.40 8.73
CA LYS A 629 44.90 3.06 7.91
C LYS A 629 44.75 4.58 7.91
N THR A 630 43.52 5.08 7.99
CA THR A 630 43.28 6.51 8.18
C THR A 630 43.75 6.98 9.55
N LEU A 631 43.45 6.23 10.62
CA LEU A 631 43.86 6.54 11.97
C LEU A 631 45.39 6.59 12.09
N GLU A 632 46.08 5.59 11.53
CA GLU A 632 47.54 5.52 11.46
C GLU A 632 48.12 6.73 10.72
N ALA A 633 47.65 7.00 9.49
CA ALA A 633 48.12 8.12 8.68
C ALA A 633 47.91 9.48 9.36
N VAL A 634 46.78 9.67 10.05
CA VAL A 634 46.51 10.91 10.80
C VAL A 634 47.45 11.05 12.00
N ARG A 635 47.73 9.96 12.74
CA ARG A 635 48.70 9.96 13.86
C ARG A 635 50.13 10.24 13.40
N GLU A 636 50.52 9.75 12.23
CA GLU A 636 51.81 10.02 11.59
C GLU A 636 51.93 11.45 11.03
N GLY A 637 50.84 12.22 11.05
CA GLY A 637 50.84 13.62 10.64
C GLY A 637 50.55 13.84 9.15
N ALA A 638 50.04 12.84 8.42
CA ALA A 638 49.68 12.95 7.00
C ALA A 638 48.51 13.91 6.72
N MET A 639 47.75 14.31 7.76
CA MET A 639 46.63 15.24 7.62
C MET A 639 47.12 16.69 7.48
N ASP A 640 47.11 17.20 6.25
CA ASP A 640 47.53 18.55 5.89
C ASP A 640 46.60 19.67 6.42
N GLU A 641 47.00 20.93 6.26
CA GLU A 641 46.18 22.08 6.68
C GLU A 641 44.84 22.17 5.94
N THR A 642 44.78 21.68 4.70
CA THR A 642 43.57 21.69 3.87
C THR A 642 42.52 20.77 4.48
N TRP A 643 42.87 19.53 4.78
CA TRP A 643 42.01 18.56 5.46
C TRP A 643 41.66 18.99 6.87
N ARG A 644 42.62 19.49 7.66
CA ARG A 644 42.35 20.02 9.02
C ARG A 644 41.28 21.10 9.02
N LYS A 645 41.27 21.99 8.01
CA LYS A 645 40.26 23.06 7.92
C LYS A 645 38.83 22.52 7.82
N HIS A 646 38.62 21.36 7.18
CA HIS A 646 37.30 20.74 7.04
C HIS A 646 36.72 20.26 8.37
N PHE A 647 37.57 19.89 9.34
CA PHE A 647 37.15 19.37 10.64
C PHE A 647 37.11 20.42 11.75
N ASN A 648 37.16 21.71 11.40
CA ASN A 648 37.01 22.80 12.37
C ASN A 648 35.68 22.74 13.12
N TYR A 649 34.61 22.36 12.42
CA TYR A 649 33.30 22.11 13.01
C TYR A 649 32.89 20.69 12.64
N LEU A 650 33.06 19.76 13.57
CA LEU A 650 32.74 18.35 13.36
C LEU A 650 31.41 18.03 14.03
N CYS A 651 30.44 17.61 13.23
CA CYS A 651 29.14 17.16 13.70
C CYS A 651 29.02 15.65 13.51
N VAL A 652 28.65 14.90 14.56
CA VAL A 652 28.52 13.43 14.51
C VAL A 652 27.13 13.02 14.95
N ASP A 653 26.41 12.32 14.09
CA ASP A 653 25.11 11.72 14.38
C ASP A 653 25.26 10.27 14.87
N GLU A 654 24.25 9.77 15.58
CA GLU A 654 24.19 8.42 16.15
C GLU A 654 25.46 8.01 16.92
N PHE A 655 25.96 8.92 17.76
CA PHE A 655 27.23 8.80 18.49
C PHE A 655 27.34 7.52 19.35
N GLN A 656 26.21 6.94 19.77
CA GLN A 656 26.18 5.69 20.53
C GLN A 656 26.64 4.45 19.75
N ASP A 657 26.60 4.48 18.42
CA ASP A 657 26.93 3.32 17.57
C ASP A 657 28.39 3.33 17.11
N MET A 658 29.22 4.16 17.75
CA MET A 658 30.64 4.23 17.42
C MET A 658 31.42 3.09 18.06
N ASN A 659 32.39 2.58 17.31
CA ASN A 659 33.42 1.70 17.85
C ASN A 659 34.64 2.50 18.35
N PRO A 660 35.54 1.89 19.13
CA PRO A 660 36.73 2.56 19.66
C PRO A 660 37.60 3.25 18.58
N VAL A 661 37.80 2.64 17.42
CA VAL A 661 38.59 3.25 16.33
C VAL A 661 37.93 4.51 15.76
N GLN A 662 36.61 4.47 15.53
CA GLN A 662 35.85 5.64 15.09
C GLN A 662 35.87 6.76 16.14
N TYR A 663 35.78 6.40 17.42
CA TYR A 663 35.88 7.35 18.53
C TYR A 663 37.25 8.05 18.53
N GLU A 664 38.34 7.31 18.37
CA GLU A 664 39.68 7.88 18.23
C GLU A 664 39.81 8.79 16.99
N LEU A 665 39.24 8.40 15.85
CA LEU A 665 39.23 9.24 14.64
C LEU A 665 38.52 10.57 14.87
N VAL A 666 37.34 10.58 15.52
CA VAL A 666 36.62 11.82 15.85
C VAL A 666 37.47 12.74 16.73
N LYS A 667 38.19 12.17 17.72
CA LYS A 667 39.09 12.94 18.57
C LYS A 667 40.23 13.57 17.78
N LEU A 668 40.89 12.80 16.92
CA LEU A 668 42.02 13.30 16.12
C LEU A 668 41.59 14.32 15.06
N TRP A 669 40.47 14.09 14.38
CA TRP A 669 39.93 15.03 13.40
C TRP A 669 39.61 16.39 14.03
N ASN A 670 39.07 16.42 15.26
CA ASN A 670 38.73 17.66 15.96
C ASN A 670 39.81 18.16 16.95
N GLU A 671 40.98 17.53 17.04
CA GLU A 671 42.02 17.86 18.03
C GLU A 671 42.37 19.37 18.03
N LYS A 672 42.57 19.93 16.83
CA LYS A 672 42.81 21.37 16.58
C LYS A 672 41.58 22.09 16.02
N GLY A 673 40.43 21.42 16.04
CA GLY A 673 39.15 21.97 15.61
C GLY A 673 38.59 22.99 16.61
N ARG A 674 37.60 23.74 16.15
CA ARG A 674 36.92 24.79 16.93
C ARG A 674 35.72 24.25 17.70
N GLU A 675 35.02 23.26 17.15
CA GLU A 675 33.79 22.73 17.73
C GLU A 675 33.59 21.25 17.39
N LEU A 676 33.23 20.44 18.39
CA LEU A 676 32.72 19.09 18.27
C LEU A 676 31.28 19.06 18.77
N PHE A 677 30.35 18.73 17.88
CA PHE A 677 28.94 18.55 18.19
C PHE A 677 28.56 17.08 17.96
N VAL A 678 28.27 16.35 19.03
CA VAL A 678 27.83 14.95 18.95
C VAL A 678 26.38 14.83 19.40
N ILE A 679 25.60 14.00 18.72
CA ILE A 679 24.21 13.74 19.06
C ILE A 679 23.91 12.25 18.96
N GLY A 680 23.08 11.75 19.88
CA GLY A 680 22.77 10.33 19.94
C GLY A 680 21.98 9.94 21.18
N ASP A 681 21.80 8.64 21.35
CA ASP A 681 21.07 8.03 22.46
C ASP A 681 21.66 6.67 22.81
N LYS A 682 22.21 6.53 24.01
CA LYS A 682 22.79 5.27 24.52
C LYS A 682 21.79 4.11 24.48
N ASP A 683 20.50 4.38 24.68
CA ASP A 683 19.47 3.36 24.73
C ASP A 683 19.06 2.87 23.33
N GLN A 684 19.62 3.46 22.27
CA GLN A 684 19.50 3.01 20.88
C GLN A 684 20.77 2.35 20.34
N ALA A 685 21.77 2.04 21.18
CA ALA A 685 22.98 1.32 20.78
C ALA A 685 22.71 -0.17 20.52
N ILE A 686 22.56 -0.56 19.25
CA ILE A 686 22.09 -1.90 18.82
C ILE A 686 23.06 -2.60 17.84
N TYR A 687 24.28 -2.10 17.73
CA TYR A 687 25.33 -2.66 16.86
C TYR A 687 26.53 -3.15 17.67
N GLY A 688 26.32 -3.65 18.89
CA GLY A 688 27.37 -4.15 19.77
C GLY A 688 28.09 -5.35 19.17
N PHE A 689 27.37 -6.19 18.41
CA PHE A 689 27.97 -7.27 17.62
C PHE A 689 28.97 -6.82 16.54
N ARG A 690 29.01 -5.52 16.18
CA ARG A 690 29.99 -4.89 15.29
C ARG A 690 31.08 -4.10 16.04
N GLY A 691 31.16 -4.25 17.36
CA GLY A 691 32.13 -3.55 18.20
C GLY A 691 31.72 -2.14 18.63
N SER A 692 30.47 -1.75 18.38
CA SER A 692 29.92 -0.49 18.89
C SER A 692 29.81 -0.53 20.42
N ASN A 693 30.03 0.60 21.08
CA ASN A 693 29.99 0.64 22.55
C ASN A 693 29.02 1.71 23.07
N ALA A 694 28.02 1.28 23.84
CA ALA A 694 27.05 2.19 24.46
C ALA A 694 27.69 3.22 25.42
N ALA A 695 28.90 2.95 25.91
CA ALA A 695 29.67 3.82 26.79
C ALA A 695 30.37 5.00 26.07
N CYS A 696 30.17 5.21 24.76
CA CYS A 696 30.79 6.32 24.03
C CYS A 696 30.56 7.69 24.69
N PHE A 697 29.36 7.95 25.20
CA PHE A 697 29.05 9.19 25.92
C PHE A 697 29.78 9.28 27.27
N ASP A 698 29.95 8.15 27.96
CA ASP A 698 30.65 8.09 29.25
C ASP A 698 32.16 8.30 29.06
N TRP A 699 32.74 7.75 27.99
CA TRP A 699 34.13 8.00 27.60
C TRP A 699 34.35 9.49 27.32
N LEU A 700 33.48 10.11 26.52
CA LEU A 700 33.59 11.53 26.18
C LEU A 700 33.51 12.41 27.43
N LYS A 701 32.59 12.09 28.36
CA LYS A 701 32.42 12.82 29.62
C LYS A 701 33.61 12.65 30.57
N LYS A 702 34.24 11.48 30.59
CA LYS A 702 35.42 11.20 31.42
C LYS A 702 36.68 11.87 30.88
N GLU A 703 36.82 11.96 29.56
CA GLU A 703 38.02 12.51 28.90
C GLU A 703 38.03 14.04 28.80
N PHE A 704 36.86 14.68 28.68
CA PHE A 704 36.77 16.13 28.45
C PHE A 704 35.96 16.84 29.53
N GLU A 705 36.67 17.51 30.45
CA GLU A 705 36.06 18.30 31.53
C GLU A 705 35.26 19.53 31.02
N ASP A 706 35.55 20.03 29.83
CA ASP A 706 34.86 21.16 29.17
C ASP A 706 33.65 20.73 28.32
N LEU A 707 33.21 19.47 28.43
CA LEU A 707 32.05 18.94 27.71
C LEU A 707 30.74 19.52 28.26
N GLU A 708 29.96 20.14 27.38
CA GLU A 708 28.59 20.53 27.66
C GLU A 708 27.62 19.41 27.27
N VAL A 709 26.85 18.89 28.24
CA VAL A 709 25.88 17.82 28.00
C VAL A 709 24.46 18.37 28.08
N LEU A 710 23.70 18.26 26.99
CA LEU A 710 22.33 18.73 26.89
C LEU A 710 21.40 17.53 26.64
N LYS A 711 20.31 17.41 27.42
CA LYS A 711 19.32 16.34 27.26
C LYS A 711 18.05 16.89 26.59
N LEU A 712 17.53 16.16 25.59
CA LEU A 712 16.24 16.43 24.96
C LEU A 712 15.21 15.42 25.47
N GLU A 713 14.20 15.89 26.18
CA GLU A 713 13.24 15.04 26.89
C GLU A 713 11.87 14.96 26.20
N LYS A 714 11.58 15.84 25.23
CA LYS A 714 10.28 15.89 24.55
C LYS A 714 10.25 15.02 23.31
N ASN A 715 9.41 14.00 23.31
CA ASN A 715 9.12 13.13 22.16
C ASN A 715 7.94 13.69 21.35
N TYR A 716 8.12 13.85 20.04
CA TYR A 716 7.12 14.35 19.10
C TYR A 716 6.63 13.28 18.13
N ARG A 717 6.91 12.01 18.40
CA ARG A 717 6.63 10.90 17.50
C ARG A 717 5.52 10.01 18.05
N SER A 718 5.73 9.45 19.23
CA SER A 718 4.96 8.34 19.77
C SER A 718 3.93 8.82 20.77
N THR A 719 2.78 8.12 20.82
CA THR A 719 1.76 8.35 21.85
C THR A 719 2.30 8.07 23.26
N PRO A 720 1.70 8.66 24.30
CA PRO A 720 2.04 8.38 25.69
C PRO A 720 2.05 6.89 26.05
N GLU A 721 1.11 6.10 25.52
CA GLU A 721 0.98 4.67 25.80
C GLU A 721 2.15 3.86 25.24
N ILE A 722 2.53 4.13 23.99
CA ILE A 722 3.68 3.49 23.33
C ILE A 722 4.97 3.89 24.05
N LEU A 723 5.12 5.18 24.36
CA LEU A 723 6.30 5.70 25.03
C LEU A 723 6.45 5.13 26.45
N SER A 724 5.36 5.07 27.22
CA SER A 724 5.36 4.47 28.55
C SER A 724 5.72 2.99 28.52
N ALA A 725 5.18 2.24 27.56
CA ALA A 725 5.51 0.83 27.38
C ALA A 725 7.00 0.64 27.05
N ALA A 726 7.53 1.44 26.11
CA ALA A 726 8.93 1.38 25.70
C ALA A 726 9.89 1.79 26.82
N LEU A 727 9.57 2.87 27.55
CA LEU A 727 10.36 3.34 28.70
C LEU A 727 10.41 2.29 29.82
N HIS A 728 9.32 1.58 30.08
CA HIS A 728 9.30 0.53 31.09
C HIS A 728 10.24 -0.61 30.74
N VAL A 729 10.20 -1.09 29.49
CA VAL A 729 11.10 -2.13 28.98
C VAL A 729 12.55 -1.70 29.11
N ILE A 730 12.92 -0.52 28.63
CA ILE A 730 14.33 -0.09 28.62
C ILE A 730 14.87 0.27 30.02
N SER A 731 13.99 0.64 30.96
CA SER A 731 14.39 0.98 32.34
C SER A 731 14.92 -0.21 33.13
N ASN A 732 14.68 -1.44 32.65
CA ASN A 732 15.28 -2.65 33.22
C ASN A 732 16.78 -2.80 32.88
N ASN A 733 17.32 -2.01 31.95
CA ASN A 733 18.78 -1.92 31.75
C ASN A 733 19.43 -1.05 32.83
N SER A 734 20.68 -1.37 33.17
CA SER A 734 21.49 -0.58 34.09
C SER A 734 21.68 0.88 33.61
N GLY A 735 21.76 1.85 34.54
CA GLY A 735 22.04 3.26 34.23
C GLY A 735 21.12 4.29 34.91
N GLU A 736 21.25 5.56 34.48
CA GLU A 736 20.40 6.68 34.94
C GLU A 736 18.91 6.45 34.60
N GLU A 737 18.03 7.12 35.35
CA GLU A 737 16.58 7.13 35.08
C GLU A 737 16.29 7.64 33.66
N ARG A 738 15.41 6.94 32.94
CA ARG A 738 15.01 7.29 31.58
C ARG A 738 13.71 8.09 31.62
N THR A 739 13.76 9.35 31.21
CA THR A 739 12.59 10.24 31.14
C THR A 739 12.36 10.72 29.70
N LEU A 740 11.16 10.50 29.18
CA LEU A 740 10.68 11.10 27.93
C LEU A 740 9.21 11.53 28.08
N GLU A 741 8.91 12.76 27.68
CA GLU A 741 7.58 13.34 27.70
C GLU A 741 6.99 13.30 26.29
N ALA A 742 5.87 12.60 26.11
CA ALA A 742 5.12 12.62 24.86
C ALA A 742 4.43 13.99 24.67
N ASN A 743 4.63 14.59 23.51
CA ASN A 743 3.92 15.81 23.10
C ASN A 743 2.62 15.49 22.32
N GLU A 744 2.46 14.24 21.90
CA GLU A 744 1.25 13.74 21.25
C GLU A 744 0.10 13.52 22.24
N LYS A 745 -1.12 13.45 21.72
CA LYS A 745 -2.29 13.10 22.52
C LYS A 745 -2.26 11.62 22.90
N SER A 746 -2.93 11.28 24.00
CA SER A 746 -3.20 9.88 24.38
C SER A 746 -3.84 9.14 23.21
N GLY A 747 -3.33 7.95 22.92
CA GLY A 747 -3.73 7.08 21.82
C GLY A 747 -4.24 5.73 22.28
N GLU A 748 -4.11 4.73 21.42
CA GLU A 748 -4.51 3.37 21.74
C GLU A 748 -3.48 2.67 22.63
N LYS A 749 -3.96 1.76 23.48
CA LYS A 749 -3.10 0.85 24.25
C LYS A 749 -2.32 -0.07 23.31
N VAL A 750 -1.12 -0.45 23.72
CA VAL A 750 -0.28 -1.40 22.99
C VAL A 750 -0.96 -2.77 22.98
N ARG A 751 -1.21 -3.32 21.79
CA ARG A 751 -1.92 -4.60 21.67
C ARG A 751 -0.92 -5.75 21.64
N ILE A 752 -1.17 -6.79 22.42
CA ILE A 752 -0.39 -8.02 22.44
C ILE A 752 -1.28 -9.14 21.93
N VAL A 753 -0.94 -9.72 20.79
CA VAL A 753 -1.76 -10.73 20.11
C VAL A 753 -1.05 -12.07 20.14
N LYS A 754 -1.70 -13.05 20.76
CA LYS A 754 -1.19 -14.42 20.83
C LYS A 754 -1.80 -15.27 19.70
N ALA A 755 -0.93 -15.79 18.84
CA ALA A 755 -1.27 -16.71 17.76
C ALA A 755 -0.92 -18.17 18.12
N LYS A 756 -1.60 -19.12 17.49
CA LYS A 756 -1.37 -20.57 17.70
C LYS A 756 -0.14 -21.11 16.95
N SER A 757 0.28 -20.45 15.88
CA SER A 757 1.40 -20.85 15.02
C SER A 757 1.92 -19.66 14.21
N SER A 758 3.11 -19.80 13.59
CA SER A 758 3.74 -18.74 12.79
C SER A 758 2.86 -18.37 11.60
N MET A 759 2.19 -19.37 11.01
CA MET A 759 1.25 -19.15 9.93
C MET A 759 0.01 -18.38 10.42
N ALA A 760 -0.52 -18.73 11.60
CA ALA A 760 -1.66 -18.00 12.18
C ALA A 760 -1.29 -16.55 12.54
N GLU A 761 -0.05 -16.31 12.99
CA GLU A 761 0.50 -14.97 13.22
C GLU A 761 0.56 -14.16 11.92
N ALA A 762 1.13 -14.73 10.85
CA ALA A 762 1.22 -14.08 9.55
C ALA A 762 -0.16 -13.78 8.93
N ILE A 763 -1.11 -14.72 9.03
CA ILE A 763 -2.50 -14.54 8.59
C ILE A 763 -3.19 -13.43 9.41
N PHE A 764 -2.97 -13.39 10.73
CA PHE A 764 -3.52 -12.34 11.58
C PHE A 764 -2.99 -10.98 11.16
N ILE A 765 -1.67 -10.85 10.96
CA ILE A 765 -1.04 -9.59 10.52
C ILE A 765 -1.64 -9.16 9.18
N ALA A 766 -1.71 -10.04 8.18
CA ALA A 766 -2.28 -9.69 6.87
C ALA A 766 -3.74 -9.23 6.96
N LYS A 767 -4.58 -9.93 7.75
CA LYS A 767 -5.98 -9.55 7.98
C LYS A 767 -6.13 -8.24 8.74
N GLU A 768 -5.27 -8.00 9.71
CA GLU A 768 -5.29 -6.78 10.50
C GLU A 768 -4.82 -5.57 9.68
N ILE A 769 -3.84 -5.75 8.80
CA ILE A 769 -3.43 -4.74 7.83
C ILE A 769 -4.58 -4.41 6.87
N ASN A 770 -5.27 -5.42 6.34
CA ASN A 770 -6.48 -5.24 5.54
C ASN A 770 -7.56 -4.46 6.32
N ARG A 771 -7.78 -4.80 7.61
CA ARG A 771 -8.71 -4.07 8.48
C ARG A 771 -8.31 -2.61 8.68
N LEU A 772 -7.03 -2.34 8.91
CA LEU A 772 -6.48 -0.98 9.09
C LEU A 772 -6.57 -0.15 7.81
N ALA A 773 -6.44 -0.80 6.64
CA ALA A 773 -6.70 -0.19 5.34
C ALA A 773 -8.22 0.06 5.08
N GLY A 774 -9.10 -0.26 6.04
CA GLY A 774 -10.54 -0.02 5.99
C GLY A 774 -11.33 -1.08 5.22
N GLY A 775 -10.78 -2.29 5.06
CA GLY A 775 -11.34 -3.35 4.24
C GLY A 775 -11.02 -3.13 2.76
N ILE A 776 -10.38 -4.10 2.14
CA ILE A 776 -9.97 -4.15 0.74
C ILE A 776 -11.17 -4.47 -0.17
N GLY A 777 -12.23 -5.09 0.39
CA GLY A 777 -13.49 -5.37 -0.31
C GLY A 777 -14.76 -4.85 0.40
N MET A 778 -15.85 -4.70 -0.36
CA MET A 778 -17.12 -4.12 0.11
C MET A 778 -17.70 -4.80 1.36
N LEU A 779 -17.69 -6.14 1.40
CA LEU A 779 -18.18 -6.93 2.54
C LEU A 779 -17.30 -6.79 3.80
N GLU A 780 -16.02 -6.53 3.62
CA GLU A 780 -15.05 -6.41 4.72
C GLU A 780 -15.12 -5.01 5.32
N ALA A 781 -15.21 -3.97 4.48
CA ALA A 781 -15.42 -2.59 4.90
C ALA A 781 -16.68 -2.44 5.79
N GLN A 782 -17.76 -3.15 5.47
CA GLN A 782 -18.96 -3.22 6.31
C GLN A 782 -18.71 -3.85 7.68
N LYS A 783 -18.06 -5.02 7.72
CA LYS A 783 -17.74 -5.72 8.97
C LYS A 783 -16.85 -4.90 9.90
N VAL A 784 -15.90 -4.14 9.35
CA VAL A 784 -15.03 -3.26 10.13
C VAL A 784 -15.87 -2.23 10.89
N ARG A 785 -16.88 -1.62 10.25
CA ARG A 785 -17.79 -0.65 10.90
C ARG A 785 -18.78 -1.29 11.87
N GLU A 786 -19.32 -2.45 11.54
CA GLU A 786 -20.22 -3.18 12.44
C GLU A 786 -19.59 -3.47 13.80
N SER A 787 -18.25 -3.59 13.85
CA SER A 787 -17.48 -3.82 15.08
C SER A 787 -17.43 -2.61 16.02
N GLY A 788 -17.89 -1.43 15.57
CA GLY A 788 -18.01 -0.20 16.38
C GLY A 788 -16.69 0.45 16.78
N GLN A 789 -15.55 -0.03 16.26
CA GLN A 789 -14.24 0.59 16.48
C GLN A 789 -13.97 1.59 15.34
N GLU A 790 -14.14 2.88 15.63
CA GLU A 790 -13.74 3.97 14.74
C GLU A 790 -12.20 4.07 14.67
N LYS A 791 -11.57 3.16 13.92
CA LYS A 791 -10.16 3.30 13.58
C LYS A 791 -10.00 4.14 12.31
N LYS A 792 -9.11 5.14 12.37
CA LYS A 792 -8.72 5.98 11.23
C LYS A 792 -8.10 5.08 10.15
N GLU A 793 -8.70 5.05 8.96
CA GLU A 793 -8.19 4.27 7.82
C GLU A 793 -6.74 4.67 7.48
N ARG A 794 -5.90 3.68 7.18
CA ARG A 794 -4.45 3.83 6.94
C ARG A 794 -4.10 3.51 5.49
N GLY A 795 -3.15 4.24 4.94
CA GLY A 795 -2.45 3.79 3.72
C GLY A 795 -1.52 2.62 4.03
N PHE A 796 -1.21 1.76 3.06
CA PHE A 796 -0.29 0.64 3.32
C PHE A 796 1.15 1.11 3.62
N ASP A 797 1.59 2.24 3.07
CA ASP A 797 2.87 2.88 3.39
C ASP A 797 2.99 3.39 4.83
N GLU A 798 1.85 3.55 5.51
CA GLU A 798 1.80 3.94 6.93
C GLU A 798 2.00 2.75 7.88
N ILE A 799 2.21 1.55 7.32
CA ILE A 799 2.28 0.29 8.07
C ILE A 799 3.64 -0.38 7.84
N ALA A 800 4.31 -0.73 8.95
CA ALA A 800 5.51 -1.56 8.94
C ALA A 800 5.34 -2.83 9.77
N VAL A 801 5.98 -3.91 9.34
CA VAL A 801 6.10 -5.16 10.09
C VAL A 801 7.58 -5.43 10.35
N LEU A 802 7.94 -5.43 11.62
CA LEU A 802 9.30 -5.59 12.13
C LEU A 802 9.50 -7.02 12.67
N TYR A 803 10.61 -7.63 12.29
CA TYR A 803 11.00 -8.97 12.74
C TYR A 803 12.47 -9.02 13.17
N ARG A 804 12.86 -10.05 13.92
CA ARG A 804 14.25 -10.20 14.37
C ARG A 804 15.18 -10.75 13.29
N THR A 805 14.67 -11.64 12.42
CA THR A 805 15.45 -12.31 11.37
C THR A 805 14.68 -12.39 10.05
N HIS A 806 15.38 -12.35 8.91
CA HIS A 806 14.78 -12.42 7.57
C HIS A 806 14.00 -13.71 7.29
N ARG A 807 14.20 -14.79 8.07
CA ARG A 807 13.41 -16.03 7.94
C ARG A 807 11.91 -15.80 8.17
N GLN A 808 11.54 -14.80 8.97
CA GLN A 808 10.15 -14.44 9.24
C GLN A 808 9.50 -13.69 8.05
N ALA A 809 10.30 -13.03 7.20
CA ALA A 809 9.79 -12.23 6.09
C ALA A 809 9.05 -13.07 5.04
N GLN A 810 9.59 -14.24 4.69
CA GLN A 810 9.03 -15.08 3.62
C GLN A 810 7.57 -15.47 3.86
N MET A 811 7.20 -15.83 5.10
CA MET A 811 5.82 -16.19 5.43
C MET A 811 4.89 -14.97 5.38
N LEU A 812 5.37 -13.81 5.79
CA LEU A 812 4.63 -12.55 5.74
C LEU A 812 4.40 -12.11 4.29
N GLU A 813 5.42 -12.15 3.44
CA GLU A 813 5.32 -11.86 1.99
C GLU A 813 4.28 -12.76 1.31
N GLN A 814 4.28 -14.06 1.63
CA GLN A 814 3.32 -15.00 1.07
C GLN A 814 1.88 -14.66 1.50
N CYS A 815 1.65 -14.39 2.79
CA CYS A 815 0.32 -14.08 3.31
C CYS A 815 -0.21 -12.73 2.79
N LEU A 816 0.65 -11.72 2.70
CA LEU A 816 0.28 -10.41 2.14
C LEU A 816 -0.06 -10.52 0.65
N GLY A 817 0.75 -11.26 -0.12
CA GLY A 817 0.48 -11.52 -1.54
C GLY A 817 -0.85 -12.27 -1.77
N GLN A 818 -1.21 -13.22 -0.90
CA GLN A 818 -2.50 -13.92 -0.96
C GLN A 818 -3.70 -13.00 -0.69
N GLU A 819 -3.54 -12.03 0.22
CA GLU A 819 -4.58 -11.04 0.52
C GLU A 819 -4.61 -9.89 -0.51
N GLY A 820 -3.68 -9.87 -1.47
CA GLY A 820 -3.54 -8.82 -2.48
C GLY A 820 -2.96 -7.52 -1.92
N ILE A 821 -2.20 -7.58 -0.82
CA ILE A 821 -1.59 -6.44 -0.16
C ILE A 821 -0.18 -6.22 -0.71
N PRO A 822 0.14 -5.04 -1.27
CA PRO A 822 1.48 -4.76 -1.78
C PRO A 822 2.48 -4.62 -0.63
N CYS A 823 3.65 -5.24 -0.77
CA CYS A 823 4.71 -5.17 0.23
C CYS A 823 6.12 -4.97 -0.34
N VAL A 824 6.97 -4.35 0.47
CA VAL A 824 8.40 -4.10 0.21
C VAL A 824 9.20 -4.70 1.34
N VAL A 825 10.24 -5.47 1.00
CA VAL A 825 11.19 -6.01 1.98
C VAL A 825 12.43 -5.11 2.00
N ALA A 826 12.75 -4.56 3.17
CA ALA A 826 14.01 -3.83 3.40
C ALA A 826 15.00 -4.72 4.15
N GLY A 827 16.25 -4.73 3.68
CA GLY A 827 17.34 -5.48 4.31
C GLY A 827 18.31 -6.13 3.32
N ARG A 828 19.50 -6.46 3.82
CA ARG A 828 20.51 -7.23 3.09
C ARG A 828 20.23 -8.72 3.29
N GLU A 829 19.51 -9.31 2.35
CA GLU A 829 19.11 -10.71 2.40
C GLU A 829 20.26 -11.67 2.04
N ASP A 830 20.17 -12.93 2.50
CA ASP A 830 21.20 -13.94 2.28
C ASP A 830 21.39 -14.32 0.80
N PHE A 831 20.41 -14.05 -0.07
CA PHE A 831 20.51 -14.39 -1.50
C PHE A 831 21.68 -13.67 -2.21
N LEU A 832 22.14 -12.54 -1.66
CA LEU A 832 23.30 -11.81 -2.20
C LEU A 832 24.61 -12.60 -2.09
N LYS A 833 24.64 -13.63 -1.24
CA LYS A 833 25.79 -14.51 -1.02
C LYS A 833 25.78 -15.74 -1.91
N GLU A 834 24.69 -15.97 -2.65
CA GLU A 834 24.59 -17.13 -3.56
C GLU A 834 25.57 -16.97 -4.72
N GLU A 835 26.20 -18.06 -5.15
CA GLU A 835 27.32 -18.03 -6.11
C GLU A 835 26.96 -17.36 -7.44
N SER A 836 25.74 -17.59 -7.94
CA SER A 836 25.24 -16.97 -9.17
C SER A 836 25.11 -15.45 -9.07
N VAL A 837 24.65 -14.95 -7.93
CA VAL A 837 24.47 -13.51 -7.64
C VAL A 837 25.81 -12.85 -7.37
N SER A 838 26.59 -13.40 -6.44
CA SER A 838 27.91 -12.90 -6.08
C SER A 838 28.84 -12.89 -7.30
N GLY A 839 28.92 -13.98 -8.06
CA GLY A 839 29.74 -14.06 -9.26
C GLY A 839 29.32 -13.06 -10.35
N SER A 840 28.02 -12.78 -10.47
CA SER A 840 27.50 -11.73 -11.35
C SER A 840 27.92 -10.32 -10.89
N ILE A 841 27.82 -10.03 -9.60
CA ILE A 841 28.25 -8.74 -9.03
C ILE A 841 29.75 -8.52 -9.27
N HIS A 842 30.57 -9.55 -9.08
CA HIS A 842 32.01 -9.50 -9.38
C HIS A 842 32.29 -9.21 -10.86
N PHE A 843 31.52 -9.77 -11.78
CA PHE A 843 31.63 -9.41 -13.19
C PHE A 843 31.31 -7.92 -13.43
N PHE A 844 30.26 -7.41 -12.77
CA PHE A 844 29.87 -6.00 -12.87
C PHE A 844 30.93 -5.06 -12.30
N ASP A 845 31.65 -5.49 -11.26
CA ASP A 845 32.80 -4.77 -10.73
C ASP A 845 33.91 -4.63 -11.77
N CYS A 846 34.18 -5.68 -12.54
CA CYS A 846 35.16 -5.61 -13.62
C CYS A 846 34.73 -4.73 -14.81
N LEU A 847 33.43 -4.43 -14.94
CA LEU A 847 32.93 -3.44 -15.90
C LEU A 847 33.19 -2.01 -15.42
N GLU A 848 33.31 -1.80 -14.10
CA GLU A 848 33.66 -0.52 -13.50
C GLU A 848 35.18 -0.31 -13.43
N ASP A 849 35.91 -1.35 -13.01
CA ASP A 849 37.36 -1.39 -12.91
C ASP A 849 37.94 -2.65 -13.58
N LYS A 850 38.46 -2.47 -14.78
CA LYS A 850 39.00 -3.57 -15.61
C LYS A 850 40.27 -4.21 -14.99
N GLU A 851 40.97 -3.50 -14.12
CA GLU A 851 42.21 -3.98 -13.49
C GLU A 851 41.97 -4.68 -12.15
N ASN A 852 40.70 -4.87 -11.75
CA ASN A 852 40.36 -5.62 -10.56
C ASN A 852 40.55 -7.14 -10.77
N ILE A 853 41.81 -7.60 -10.61
CA ILE A 853 42.24 -8.99 -10.77
C ILE A 853 41.43 -9.91 -9.85
N HIS A 854 41.16 -9.49 -8.62
CA HIS A 854 40.49 -10.33 -7.64
C HIS A 854 39.00 -10.54 -7.96
N ALA A 855 38.27 -9.49 -8.35
CA ALA A 855 36.88 -9.63 -8.80
C ALA A 855 36.78 -10.55 -10.02
N LYS A 856 37.77 -10.50 -10.92
CA LYS A 856 37.86 -11.39 -12.08
C LYS A 856 38.06 -12.86 -11.67
N GLU A 857 38.95 -13.13 -10.73
CA GLU A 857 39.17 -14.48 -10.19
C GLU A 857 37.91 -15.03 -9.46
N MET A 858 37.21 -14.18 -8.69
CA MET A 858 35.97 -14.58 -8.02
C MET A 858 34.84 -14.86 -9.00
N CYS A 859 34.68 -14.01 -10.02
CA CYS A 859 33.75 -14.25 -11.12
C CYS A 859 34.04 -15.61 -11.79
N GLN A 860 35.31 -15.90 -12.10
CA GLN A 860 35.71 -17.18 -12.68
C GLN A 860 35.31 -18.38 -11.81
N LYS A 861 35.56 -18.28 -10.50
CA LYS A 861 35.33 -19.36 -9.54
C LYS A 861 33.84 -19.58 -9.24
N GLN A 862 33.10 -18.50 -9.00
CA GLN A 862 31.71 -18.56 -8.53
C GLN A 862 30.70 -18.70 -9.67
N LEU A 863 30.93 -18.02 -10.80
CA LEU A 863 29.96 -18.00 -11.90
C LEU A 863 30.26 -19.03 -12.99
N PHE A 864 31.54 -19.26 -13.28
CA PHE A 864 31.96 -20.17 -14.35
C PHE A 864 32.47 -21.53 -13.82
N HIS A 865 32.74 -21.64 -12.51
CA HIS A 865 33.26 -22.85 -11.86
C HIS A 865 34.52 -23.42 -12.54
N LEU A 866 35.41 -22.53 -13.03
CA LEU A 866 36.65 -22.92 -13.70
C LEU A 866 37.87 -22.65 -12.81
N GLU A 867 38.86 -23.55 -12.82
CA GLU A 867 40.22 -23.24 -12.32
C GLU A 867 40.96 -22.33 -13.33
N LYS A 868 42.09 -21.71 -12.95
CA LYS A 868 42.89 -20.80 -13.82
C LYS A 868 43.17 -21.47 -15.18
N ASN A 869 42.52 -21.00 -16.24
CA ASN A 869 42.54 -21.64 -17.56
C ASN A 869 42.49 -20.56 -18.65
N GLU A 870 43.31 -20.70 -19.71
CA GLU A 870 43.42 -19.71 -20.79
C GLU A 870 42.08 -19.44 -21.52
N LEU A 871 41.17 -20.42 -21.52
CA LEU A 871 39.85 -20.31 -22.13
C LEU A 871 38.95 -19.26 -21.45
N PHE A 872 39.13 -19.03 -20.13
CA PHE A 872 38.32 -18.05 -19.39
C PHE A 872 38.64 -16.62 -19.82
N GLU A 873 39.90 -16.31 -20.15
CA GLU A 873 40.33 -14.99 -20.58
C GLU A 873 39.61 -14.56 -21.87
N GLU A 874 39.51 -15.46 -22.84
CA GLU A 874 38.81 -15.19 -24.10
C GLU A 874 37.29 -15.02 -23.90
N VAL A 875 36.69 -15.87 -23.08
CA VAL A 875 35.25 -15.78 -22.74
C VAL A 875 34.95 -14.48 -22.00
N PHE A 876 35.78 -14.13 -21.02
CA PHE A 876 35.65 -12.91 -20.22
C PHE A 876 35.80 -11.65 -21.10
N ALA A 877 36.80 -11.61 -21.98
CA ALA A 877 37.00 -10.49 -22.89
C ALA A 877 35.79 -10.27 -23.80
N ARG A 878 35.22 -11.36 -24.35
CA ARG A 878 34.02 -11.31 -25.19
C ARG A 878 32.79 -10.81 -24.42
N LEU A 879 32.58 -11.27 -23.19
CA LEU A 879 31.48 -10.82 -22.34
C LEU A 879 31.66 -9.34 -21.95
N TRP A 880 32.88 -8.94 -21.60
CA TRP A 880 33.20 -7.56 -21.25
C TRP A 880 32.90 -6.61 -22.42
N GLU A 881 33.36 -6.95 -23.64
CA GLU A 881 33.08 -6.16 -24.84
C GLU A 881 31.57 -6.03 -25.11
N ARG A 882 30.79 -7.08 -24.86
CA ARG A 882 29.33 -7.04 -25.02
C ARG A 882 28.64 -6.13 -24.00
N PHE A 883 29.04 -6.20 -22.72
CA PHE A 883 28.26 -5.60 -21.63
C PHE A 883 28.78 -4.23 -21.14
N HIS A 884 30.03 -3.84 -21.44
CA HIS A 884 30.61 -2.59 -20.94
C HIS A 884 29.84 -1.33 -21.37
N GLU A 885 29.36 -1.26 -22.61
CA GLU A 885 28.54 -0.13 -23.06
C GLU A 885 27.17 -0.14 -22.40
N GLU A 886 26.55 -1.31 -22.30
CA GLU A 886 25.19 -1.47 -21.80
C GLU A 886 25.09 -1.21 -20.30
N TYR A 887 26.14 -1.54 -19.55
CA TYR A 887 26.28 -1.25 -18.13
C TYR A 887 26.09 0.23 -17.81
N ARG A 888 26.61 1.14 -18.65
CA ARG A 888 26.46 2.59 -18.46
C ARG A 888 25.18 3.16 -19.07
N LYS A 889 24.68 2.57 -20.17
CA LYS A 889 23.53 3.11 -20.93
C LYS A 889 22.18 2.66 -20.39
N LYS A 890 22.07 1.45 -19.82
CA LYS A 890 20.78 0.88 -19.40
C LYS A 890 20.50 1.11 -17.91
N LYS A 891 19.21 1.16 -17.57
CA LYS A 891 18.75 1.06 -16.18
C LYS A 891 19.12 -0.31 -15.60
N PRO A 892 19.42 -0.42 -14.29
CA PRO A 892 19.84 -1.66 -13.64
C PRO A 892 18.95 -2.87 -13.96
N GLN A 893 17.64 -2.71 -13.84
CA GLN A 893 16.68 -3.78 -14.14
C GLN A 893 16.77 -4.30 -15.60
N LYS A 894 16.92 -3.39 -16.58
CA LYS A 894 17.06 -3.78 -17.99
C LYS A 894 18.40 -4.46 -18.27
N PHE A 895 19.45 -4.02 -17.60
CA PHE A 895 20.78 -4.61 -17.69
C PHE A 895 20.78 -6.03 -17.10
N LEU A 896 20.27 -6.20 -15.88
CA LEU A 896 20.18 -7.51 -15.23
C LEU A 896 19.34 -8.50 -16.04
N LYS A 897 18.25 -8.08 -16.67
CA LYS A 897 17.47 -8.95 -17.55
C LYS A 897 18.32 -9.52 -18.69
N LEU A 898 19.07 -8.67 -19.39
CA LEU A 898 19.96 -9.09 -20.48
C LEU A 898 21.08 -10.01 -19.98
N TRP A 899 21.61 -9.72 -18.80
CA TRP A 899 22.63 -10.55 -18.17
C TRP A 899 22.08 -11.94 -17.80
N MET A 900 20.90 -12.00 -17.18
CA MET A 900 20.25 -13.26 -16.80
C MET A 900 19.91 -14.12 -18.02
N GLU A 901 19.45 -13.50 -19.12
CA GLU A 901 19.19 -14.20 -20.38
C GLU A 901 20.49 -14.79 -20.97
N GLU A 902 21.58 -14.02 -20.97
CA GLU A 902 22.86 -14.48 -21.53
C GLU A 902 23.51 -15.59 -20.70
N MET A 903 23.43 -15.48 -19.38
CA MET A 903 24.03 -16.43 -18.45
C MET A 903 23.13 -17.63 -18.14
N ASN A 904 21.93 -17.72 -18.75
CA ASN A 904 20.91 -18.72 -18.43
C ASN A 904 20.48 -18.74 -16.95
N LEU A 905 20.42 -17.57 -16.32
CA LEU A 905 20.04 -17.38 -14.91
C LEU A 905 18.59 -16.88 -14.74
N THR A 906 17.76 -16.99 -15.77
CA THR A 906 16.37 -16.48 -15.73
C THR A 906 15.49 -17.21 -14.72
N GLU A 907 15.75 -18.50 -14.47
CA GLU A 907 14.98 -19.32 -13.51
C GLU A 907 15.62 -19.36 -12.11
N ASP A 908 16.75 -18.68 -11.90
CA ASP A 908 17.45 -18.65 -10.62
C ASP A 908 16.70 -17.74 -9.61
N PRO A 909 16.18 -18.26 -8.49
CA PRO A 909 15.40 -17.48 -7.52
C PRO A 909 16.18 -16.32 -6.88
N SER A 910 17.48 -16.47 -6.71
CA SER A 910 18.36 -15.47 -6.09
C SER A 910 18.67 -14.33 -7.05
N MET A 911 18.87 -14.65 -8.33
CA MET A 911 18.99 -13.64 -9.40
C MET A 911 17.68 -12.89 -9.63
N GLN A 912 16.53 -13.55 -9.50
CA GLN A 912 15.23 -12.87 -9.51
C GLN A 912 15.11 -11.85 -8.37
N ARG A 913 15.56 -12.19 -7.15
CA ARG A 913 15.59 -11.23 -6.03
C ARG A 913 16.55 -10.06 -6.27
N LEU A 914 17.71 -10.30 -6.89
CA LEU A 914 18.63 -9.24 -7.30
C LEU A 914 17.96 -8.30 -8.32
N PHE A 915 17.23 -8.86 -9.27
CA PHE A 915 16.47 -8.13 -10.27
C PHE A 915 15.36 -7.27 -9.64
N GLU A 916 14.63 -7.79 -8.67
CA GLU A 916 13.59 -7.06 -7.92
C GLU A 916 14.19 -5.90 -7.09
N MET A 917 15.40 -6.07 -6.54
CA MET A 917 16.09 -4.99 -5.81
C MET A 917 16.61 -3.88 -6.74
N ALA A 918 16.99 -4.23 -7.97
CA ALA A 918 17.50 -3.27 -8.95
C ALA A 918 16.44 -2.24 -9.40
N VAL A 919 15.15 -2.47 -9.13
CA VAL A 919 14.03 -1.57 -9.44
C VAL A 919 14.20 -0.19 -8.80
N PHE A 920 14.82 -0.12 -7.61
CA PHE A 920 14.96 1.12 -6.83
C PHE A 920 16.12 2.02 -7.29
N TYR A 921 16.91 1.58 -8.27
CA TYR A 921 18.15 2.25 -8.65
C TYR A 921 18.08 2.86 -10.05
N GLU A 922 18.62 4.08 -10.17
CA GLU A 922 18.60 4.84 -11.42
C GLU A 922 19.66 4.37 -12.44
N SER A 923 20.78 3.82 -11.97
CA SER A 923 21.97 3.49 -12.77
C SER A 923 22.77 2.35 -12.15
N MET A 924 23.48 1.55 -12.96
CA MET A 924 24.30 0.43 -12.47
C MET A 924 25.40 0.84 -11.47
N PRO A 925 26.15 1.94 -11.65
CA PRO A 925 27.16 2.36 -10.67
C PRO A 925 26.56 2.60 -9.28
N LYS A 926 25.46 3.36 -9.21
CA LYS A 926 24.72 3.57 -7.93
C LYS A 926 24.20 2.26 -7.33
N PHE A 927 23.79 1.31 -8.18
CA PHE A 927 23.34 0.01 -7.73
C PHE A 927 24.49 -0.78 -7.09
N LEU A 928 25.62 -0.92 -7.76
CA LEU A 928 26.81 -1.58 -7.21
C LEU A 928 27.33 -0.88 -5.95
N GLU A 929 27.40 0.44 -5.95
CA GLU A 929 27.78 1.23 -4.77
C GLU A 929 26.82 0.93 -3.59
N GLY A 930 25.52 0.84 -3.85
CA GLY A 930 24.52 0.44 -2.86
C GLY A 930 24.73 -0.98 -2.31
N LEU A 931 25.07 -1.94 -3.17
CA LEU A 931 25.37 -3.32 -2.74
C LEU A 931 26.65 -3.42 -1.89
N LYS A 932 27.66 -2.62 -2.22
CA LYS A 932 28.95 -2.60 -1.52
C LYS A 932 28.88 -1.84 -0.21
N LEU A 933 28.51 -0.55 -0.28
CA LEU A 933 28.58 0.40 0.81
C LEU A 933 27.28 0.54 1.62
N GLY A 934 26.16 0.00 1.12
CA GLY A 934 24.85 0.12 1.74
C GLY A 934 24.70 -0.75 3.00
N VAL A 935 24.03 -0.19 4.01
CA VAL A 935 23.60 -0.95 5.19
C VAL A 935 22.22 -1.58 4.97
N GLU A 936 21.74 -2.42 5.90
CA GLU A 936 20.43 -3.11 5.75
C GLU A 936 19.27 -2.16 5.42
N SER A 937 19.21 -0.98 6.02
CA SER A 937 18.15 0.01 5.75
C SER A 937 18.19 0.60 4.33
N ASP A 938 19.35 0.54 3.67
CA ASP A 938 19.58 1.14 2.35
C ASP A 938 19.12 0.22 1.21
N LEU A 939 18.93 -1.08 1.48
CA LEU A 939 18.55 -2.08 0.49
C LEU A 939 17.06 -2.41 0.58
N LYS A 940 16.37 -2.36 -0.57
CA LYS A 940 14.93 -2.62 -0.67
C LYS A 940 14.63 -3.51 -1.87
N ARG A 941 13.68 -4.42 -1.69
CA ARG A 941 13.14 -5.30 -2.73
C ARG A 941 11.63 -5.21 -2.74
N CYS A 942 11.03 -5.13 -3.93
CA CYS A 942 9.58 -5.24 -4.09
C CYS A 942 9.22 -6.67 -4.48
N GLN A 943 8.02 -7.10 -4.13
CA GLN A 943 7.47 -8.34 -4.65
C GLN A 943 7.07 -8.12 -6.12
N GLY A 944 7.79 -8.71 -7.07
CA GLY A 944 7.46 -8.63 -8.50
C GLY A 944 8.20 -7.56 -9.31
N LYS A 945 7.70 -7.33 -10.55
CA LYS A 945 8.47 -6.66 -11.62
C LYS A 945 8.57 -5.14 -11.49
N ALA A 946 7.79 -4.47 -10.64
CA ALA A 946 8.13 -3.10 -10.24
C ALA A 946 7.48 -2.66 -8.92
N TYR A 947 7.82 -1.43 -8.54
CA TYR A 947 7.57 -0.84 -7.24
C TYR A 947 6.24 -0.05 -7.22
N GLU A 948 5.32 -0.46 -6.35
CA GLU A 948 4.11 0.30 -6.01
C GLU A 948 4.44 1.44 -5.04
N SER A 949 3.98 2.65 -5.35
CA SER A 949 3.83 3.68 -4.33
C SER A 949 2.75 3.25 -3.33
N GLY A 950 3.01 3.35 -2.02
CA GLY A 950 1.99 3.00 -1.03
C GLY A 950 1.94 1.52 -0.65
N ALA A 951 3.07 0.89 -0.30
CA ALA A 951 3.16 -0.54 0.07
C ALA A 951 3.58 -0.75 1.53
N VAL A 952 3.17 -1.87 2.13
CA VAL A 952 3.56 -2.27 3.49
C VAL A 952 5.07 -2.54 3.54
N THR A 953 5.75 -2.00 4.55
CA THR A 953 7.21 -2.22 4.67
C THR A 953 7.54 -3.34 5.65
N LEU A 954 8.20 -4.39 5.17
CA LEU A 954 8.71 -5.52 5.92
C LEU A 954 10.21 -5.31 6.19
N MET A 955 10.67 -5.34 7.44
CA MET A 955 12.10 -5.13 7.74
C MET A 955 12.56 -5.75 9.05
N THR A 956 13.88 -5.87 9.24
CA THR A 956 14.46 -6.26 10.53
C THR A 956 14.32 -5.14 11.56
N LEU A 957 14.33 -5.47 12.85
CA LEU A 957 14.41 -4.49 13.93
C LEU A 957 15.63 -3.56 13.79
N HIS A 958 16.76 -4.08 13.28
CA HIS A 958 17.96 -3.28 12.98
C HIS A 958 17.73 -2.33 11.79
N GLY A 959 17.13 -2.83 10.71
CA GLY A 959 16.80 -2.04 9.52
C GLY A 959 15.78 -0.93 9.77
N ALA A 960 15.00 -1.03 10.85
CA ALA A 960 14.02 -0.01 11.24
C ALA A 960 14.64 1.23 11.90
N LYS A 961 15.91 1.18 12.28
CA LYS A 961 16.59 2.30 12.94
C LYS A 961 16.54 3.57 12.07
N GLY A 962 16.23 4.69 12.70
CA GLY A 962 16.05 5.98 12.02
C GLY A 962 14.70 6.17 11.33
N LEU A 963 13.91 5.11 11.10
CA LEU A 963 12.59 5.19 10.47
C LEU A 963 11.47 5.43 11.49
N GLU A 964 10.27 5.73 10.99
CA GLU A 964 9.04 5.89 11.79
C GLU A 964 7.80 5.59 10.95
N PHE A 965 6.78 5.00 11.58
CA PHE A 965 5.52 4.59 10.94
C PHE A 965 4.32 4.85 11.86
N PRO A 966 3.17 5.31 11.34
CA PRO A 966 1.91 5.37 12.07
C PRO A 966 1.53 4.07 12.76
N VAL A 967 1.66 2.94 12.07
CA VAL A 967 1.37 1.62 12.63
C VAL A 967 2.58 0.71 12.49
N VAL A 968 2.95 0.05 13.58
CA VAL A 968 4.04 -0.92 13.60
C VAL A 968 3.55 -2.23 14.21
N PHE A 969 3.81 -3.31 13.48
CA PHE A 969 3.75 -4.67 13.99
C PHE A 969 5.17 -5.10 14.40
N VAL A 970 5.34 -5.69 15.58
CA VAL A 970 6.58 -6.38 15.96
C VAL A 970 6.23 -7.85 16.17
N CYS A 971 6.78 -8.74 15.33
CA CYS A 971 6.40 -10.14 15.31
C CYS A 971 7.49 -11.10 15.79
N GLY A 972 7.06 -12.29 16.22
CA GLY A 972 7.95 -13.31 16.79
C GLY A 972 8.47 -12.96 18.18
N LEU A 973 7.67 -12.30 19.02
CA LEU A 973 8.02 -11.96 20.41
C LEU A 973 7.87 -13.17 21.34
N GLN A 974 8.70 -14.18 21.09
CA GLN A 974 8.72 -15.44 21.81
C GLN A 974 10.13 -15.75 22.32
N LYS A 975 10.20 -16.60 23.34
CA LYS A 975 11.47 -17.11 23.87
C LYS A 975 12.32 -17.75 22.77
N GLY A 976 13.61 -17.45 22.78
CA GLY A 976 14.59 -17.90 21.79
C GLY A 976 14.63 -17.11 20.48
N ILE A 977 13.64 -16.25 20.19
CA ILE A 977 13.65 -15.35 19.02
C ILE A 977 13.99 -13.92 19.44
N LEU A 978 13.29 -13.36 20.44
CA LEU A 978 13.60 -12.05 21.02
C LEU A 978 13.38 -12.14 22.54
N PRO A 979 14.42 -12.20 23.38
CA PRO A 979 15.84 -12.13 23.02
C PRO A 979 16.32 -13.36 22.24
N LEU A 980 17.23 -13.13 21.29
CA LEU A 980 17.73 -14.17 20.39
C LEU A 980 18.72 -15.11 21.09
N GLU A 981 18.32 -16.36 21.29
CA GLU A 981 19.19 -17.38 21.88
C GLU A 981 19.99 -18.10 20.79
N HIS A 982 21.30 -17.87 20.74
CA HIS A 982 22.21 -18.65 19.93
C HIS A 982 22.90 -19.64 20.85
N GLY A 983 22.53 -20.93 20.83
CA GLY A 983 23.07 -21.96 21.74
C GLY A 983 24.60 -22.16 21.76
N LYS A 984 25.38 -21.29 21.11
CA LYS A 984 26.85 -21.20 21.12
C LYS A 984 27.42 -19.88 21.70
N PHE A 985 26.62 -18.83 21.84
CA PHE A 985 27.06 -17.51 22.31
C PHE A 985 26.18 -17.04 23.47
N ALA A 986 26.77 -16.31 24.42
CA ALA A 986 26.00 -15.67 25.48
C ALA A 986 25.05 -14.62 24.86
N VAL A 987 23.81 -14.59 25.32
CA VAL A 987 22.82 -13.60 24.93
C VAL A 987 23.13 -12.31 25.69
N ASP A 988 23.39 -11.22 24.98
CA ASP A 988 23.40 -9.88 25.58
C ASP A 988 21.96 -9.39 25.70
N GLU A 989 21.36 -9.65 26.87
CA GLU A 989 19.98 -9.28 27.14
C GLU A 989 19.78 -7.77 27.12
N GLU A 990 20.78 -6.97 27.53
CA GLU A 990 20.67 -5.52 27.51
C GLU A 990 20.62 -4.97 26.07
N GLU A 991 21.41 -5.54 25.14
CA GLU A 991 21.39 -5.18 23.72
C GLU A 991 20.08 -5.61 23.04
N GLU A 992 19.62 -6.84 23.28
CA GLU A 992 18.34 -7.31 22.71
C GLU A 992 17.14 -6.49 23.24
N ARG A 993 17.23 -5.97 24.47
CA ARG A 993 16.25 -5.05 25.04
C ARG A 993 16.28 -3.67 24.38
N ARG A 994 17.47 -3.11 24.10
CA ARG A 994 17.62 -1.89 23.29
C ARG A 994 17.05 -2.10 21.88
N LEU A 995 17.24 -3.27 21.29
CA LEU A 995 16.68 -3.62 19.99
C LEU A 995 15.15 -3.63 20.01
N PHE A 996 14.54 -4.22 21.05
CA PHE A 996 13.10 -4.18 21.23
C PHE A 996 12.58 -2.75 21.46
N TYR A 997 13.25 -1.97 22.31
CA TYR A 997 12.97 -0.55 22.55
C TYR A 997 12.99 0.28 21.25
N VAL A 998 14.00 0.07 20.40
CA VAL A 998 14.08 0.71 19.07
C VAL A 998 12.85 0.34 18.25
N GLY A 999 12.48 -0.94 18.18
CA GLY A 999 11.29 -1.42 17.46
C GLY A 999 9.99 -0.79 17.92
N MET A 1000 9.75 -0.73 19.24
CA MET A 1000 8.55 -0.11 19.82
C MET A 1000 8.47 1.38 19.48
N THR A 1001 9.59 2.09 19.57
CA THR A 1001 9.67 3.55 19.33
C THR A 1001 9.72 3.95 17.85
N ARG A 1002 9.53 2.99 16.95
CA ARG A 1002 9.24 3.27 15.52
C ARG A 1002 7.77 3.62 15.30
N ALA A 1003 6.88 3.15 16.19
CA ALA A 1003 5.45 3.41 16.12
C ALA A 1003 5.12 4.83 16.58
N SER A 1004 4.32 5.56 15.80
CA SER A 1004 3.79 6.85 16.22
C SER A 1004 2.38 6.78 16.81
N GLU A 1005 1.45 6.03 16.18
CA GLU A 1005 0.03 6.00 16.59
C GLU A 1005 -0.41 4.64 17.19
N GLU A 1006 -0.07 3.51 16.55
CA GLU A 1006 -0.49 2.17 17.00
C GLU A 1006 0.69 1.17 16.98
N LEU A 1007 0.83 0.41 18.07
CA LEU A 1007 1.83 -0.65 18.21
C LEU A 1007 1.13 -1.99 18.50
N ILE A 1008 1.37 -2.97 17.63
CA ILE A 1008 0.83 -4.32 17.74
C ILE A 1008 1.99 -5.30 17.88
N LEU A 1009 2.05 -5.97 19.02
CA LEU A 1009 3.05 -6.95 19.40
C LEU A 1009 2.46 -8.34 19.18
N THR A 1010 3.08 -9.17 18.35
CA THR A 1010 2.58 -10.53 18.08
C THR A 1010 3.55 -11.59 18.61
N CYS A 1011 2.98 -12.63 19.22
CA CYS A 1011 3.74 -13.76 19.73
C CYS A 1011 3.01 -15.07 19.47
N GLN A 1012 3.77 -16.16 19.53
CA GLN A 1012 3.25 -17.52 19.52
C GLN A 1012 4.01 -18.35 20.57
N GLY A 1013 3.39 -19.41 21.09
CA GLY A 1013 4.03 -20.28 22.07
C GLY A 1013 4.36 -19.60 23.41
N GLU A 1014 5.59 -19.80 23.91
CA GLU A 1014 6.10 -19.20 25.15
C GLU A 1014 6.50 -17.74 24.91
N GLU A 1015 5.87 -16.83 25.66
CA GLU A 1015 6.05 -15.37 25.52
C GLU A 1015 7.49 -14.94 25.82
N SER A 1016 7.97 -13.91 25.12
CA SER A 1016 9.22 -13.25 25.45
C SER A 1016 9.18 -12.68 26.88
N ALA A 1017 10.32 -12.73 27.59
CA ALA A 1017 10.47 -12.07 28.88
C ALA A 1017 10.13 -10.57 28.80
N PHE A 1018 10.46 -9.92 27.68
CA PHE A 1018 10.19 -8.49 27.48
C PHE A 1018 8.69 -8.15 27.42
N LEU A 1019 7.83 -9.11 27.03
CA LEU A 1019 6.38 -8.90 27.06
C LEU A 1019 5.80 -8.95 28.48
N LEU A 1020 6.44 -9.71 29.38
CA LEU A 1020 6.00 -9.86 30.77
C LEU A 1020 6.32 -8.62 31.61
N GLU A 1021 7.29 -7.83 31.16
CA GLU A 1021 7.68 -6.58 31.81
C GLU A 1021 6.76 -5.41 31.46
N LEU A 1022 5.88 -5.53 30.46
CA LEU A 1022 5.04 -4.41 30.03
C LEU A 1022 4.00 -4.04 31.10
N PRO A 1023 3.74 -2.74 31.34
CA PRO A 1023 2.76 -2.33 32.34
C PRO A 1023 1.34 -2.69 31.89
N GLU A 1024 0.57 -3.38 32.75
CA GLU A 1024 -0.82 -3.79 32.44
C GLU A 1024 -1.74 -2.62 32.08
N GLU A 1025 -1.41 -1.42 32.57
CA GLU A 1025 -2.22 -0.22 32.38
C GLU A 1025 -2.21 0.28 30.93
N VAL A 1026 -1.12 0.04 30.18
CA VAL A 1026 -0.91 0.54 28.81
C VAL A 1026 -1.02 -0.54 27.74
N ILE A 1027 -1.33 -1.80 28.12
CA ILE A 1027 -1.43 -2.93 27.19
C ILE A 1027 -2.85 -3.53 27.12
N VAL A 1028 -3.14 -4.23 26.02
CA VAL A 1028 -4.33 -5.07 25.85
C VAL A 1028 -3.90 -6.41 25.27
N LYS A 1029 -4.26 -7.52 25.92
CA LYS A 1029 -3.96 -8.88 25.45
C LYS A 1029 -5.15 -9.46 24.66
N GLU A 1030 -4.87 -10.02 23.48
CA GLU A 1030 -5.84 -10.58 22.55
C GLU A 1030 -5.39 -11.97 22.06
N GLU A 1031 -6.33 -12.84 21.70
CA GLU A 1031 -6.04 -14.09 20.98
C GLU A 1031 -6.42 -13.92 19.51
N ALA A 1032 -5.54 -14.31 18.59
CA ALA A 1032 -5.75 -14.16 17.14
C ALA A 1032 -7.03 -14.87 16.63
N ASP A 1033 -7.46 -15.95 17.30
CA ASP A 1033 -8.57 -16.81 16.86
C ASP A 1033 -9.93 -16.48 17.49
N LYS A 1034 -9.99 -15.62 18.51
CA LYS A 1034 -11.28 -15.25 19.10
C LYS A 1034 -11.99 -14.28 18.16
N LYS A 1035 -12.80 -14.83 17.24
CA LYS A 1035 -14.02 -14.14 16.79
C LYS A 1035 -14.65 -13.57 18.05
N LYS A 1036 -14.80 -12.24 18.14
CA LYS A 1036 -15.69 -11.63 19.13
C LYS A 1036 -16.97 -12.47 19.08
N LYS A 1037 -17.27 -13.20 20.17
CA LYS A 1037 -18.59 -13.80 20.34
C LYS A 1037 -19.54 -12.63 20.10
N GLN A 1038 -20.30 -12.66 19.01
CA GLN A 1038 -21.56 -11.96 19.00
C GLN A 1038 -22.24 -12.48 20.26
N GLU A 1039 -22.47 -11.59 21.23
CA GLU A 1039 -23.41 -11.87 22.31
C GLU A 1039 -24.62 -12.50 21.64
N ASP A 1040 -25.00 -13.71 22.08
CA ASP A 1040 -26.12 -14.44 21.54
C ASP A 1040 -27.30 -13.47 21.43
N MET A 1041 -27.63 -13.07 20.21
CA MET A 1041 -28.78 -12.22 19.98
C MET A 1041 -29.98 -13.07 20.39
N HIS A 1042 -30.57 -12.72 21.52
CA HIS A 1042 -31.85 -13.28 21.93
C HIS A 1042 -32.87 -12.86 20.89
N GLN A 1043 -33.28 -13.80 20.04
CA GLN A 1043 -34.46 -13.63 19.22
C GLN A 1043 -35.64 -13.54 20.17
N MET A 1044 -36.10 -12.32 20.45
CA MET A 1044 -37.41 -12.15 21.07
C MET A 1044 -38.44 -12.75 20.11
N SER A 1045 -39.09 -13.82 20.54
CA SER A 1045 -40.22 -14.37 19.80
C SER A 1045 -41.33 -13.32 19.77
N LEU A 1046 -42.06 -13.25 18.65
CA LEU A 1046 -43.13 -12.28 18.38
C LEU A 1046 -44.37 -12.41 19.30
N PHE A 1047 -44.26 -13.02 20.48
CA PHE A 1047 -45.35 -13.22 21.44
C PHE A 1047 -44.97 -13.01 22.92
N GLU A 1048 -43.95 -12.19 23.23
CA GLU A 1048 -43.80 -11.57 24.57
C GLU A 1048 -43.85 -10.05 24.52
#